data_AF-A0ABD2WX85-F1
#
_entry.id   AF-A0ABD2WX85-F1
#
_cell.length_a   1.000
_cell.length_b   1.000
_cell.length_c   1.000
_cell.angle_alpha   90.00
_cell.angle_beta   90.00
_cell.angle_gamma   90.00
#
_symmetry.space_group_name_H-M   'P 1'
#
loop_
_entity.id
_entity.type
_entity.pdbx_description
1 polymer ?
#
loop_
_entity_poly.entity_id
_entity_poly.type
_entity_poly.pdbx_seq_one_letter_code
_entity_poly.pdbx_strand_id
1 'polypeptide(L)'
;MKIAIMFFIGLVAFASAQNEGEPDQYLPEPNEIDQSEPVENQDNGISEVEDVMPKKSNNRGESSEYCTESKLYRNPENCGTFYNCGVGHVPYLMECPAGLYFNEELKMKIATILFIGFLAVANAANEKKVVCYFTDWSIQQFPPQNVDTNLCTHIIYAFVVPDGNGGVSAPKRDVVDGLNSLRLKNPDLKVMIAVGGDNQSHLFSPSVRTPDMIQRFVNNLYNLVKQYGFDGIDLDWEYPSQSDRDNFSQLVRKLKERLDPENLLLSAAVYPVNLERGKGYNIPEISRYFDFINLMTYDLRGAWAPATEINAPLYDGASEVTVDGSVRHWMNSGAPAEKLILGIPFYGRTFTTNGQSKGVGTPGQGKGRPGPISQTEGILNYNEICSNIKNDHWEEFFEESQKVPYAVKGNQWVGYDNARSINEKVNYAQKNGLGGMMVWAIHQDDIQGVCGEKNILLKAVNNIRRSASSGGRIPPIKSPRTGKNIRPTPGGNQYPPNTRSNNNNNNGVRPNYNPGNPWLRPNQNNGGIQNPNAPINGVRPNYNPGNPWLSSNQNNGAFKRRPAQNNGNRQSSNICVQEGLVRDPASCSNYYQCVSNGSGFTPYRQSCAPEKVVCYYGDWSATQLPPQNIDPNLCTHIIYSFVAPDGNGGVSAPNKNMLDELSSLKNKNPNLKIMVAVGGASTSGSFSPSVSRPDVLQRFVDNLYNLVKQYGLDGIDLDWEYPSQAEKENFSQFTRKLKERLSQDNLLLSAAVYSVNLEHGRGYDIPEISKNLDFINLMTYDLRGAWAPATEINAPLYDGSSEITVDGSVRYWLKSGAPAEKLILGIPFYGRAFTTNGQSKGVGTPASGPGAPGPISQEGGVLNYNEICSNIKNEHWEEFFEESQKVPYAVKGNQWVGYDNARSINEKVNYAQKNGLGGMMVWAIHQDDVQGVCGEKNALLKAVNNIHGSLGGGVSPPGQQPIIDNNIRPTQEGNQNPPNTIPNNNYNNNEVRPNDVGYNQNNVAPPNQNNAAPLNQNNGAPASQNNGVFKRMPAQNNGNSPSSNVCVQEGLVRDPASCSTYYQCVSNGSGGYVPYKMNCAPGTLFDASIQVCNWPQSVQC
;
A
#
# COMPACT_ATOMS: atom_id res chain seq x y z
N MET A 1 -34.55 8.50 3.60
CA MET A 1 -34.87 8.06 2.21
C MET A 1 -36.12 8.76 1.67
N LYS A 2 -37.37 8.31 1.94
CA LYS A 2 -38.58 8.89 1.32
C LYS A 2 -38.75 10.43 1.42
N ILE A 3 -38.33 11.06 2.53
CA ILE A 3 -38.43 12.53 2.71
C ILE A 3 -37.45 13.32 1.81
N ALA A 4 -36.27 12.77 1.51
CA ALA A 4 -35.27 13.46 0.70
C ALA A 4 -35.72 13.63 -0.77
N ILE A 5 -36.51 12.68 -1.27
CA ILE A 5 -37.06 12.71 -2.64
C ILE A 5 -38.08 13.85 -2.79
N MET A 6 -38.90 14.12 -1.77
CA MET A 6 -39.85 15.24 -1.80
C MET A 6 -39.16 16.61 -1.83
N PHE A 7 -38.03 16.77 -1.13
CA PHE A 7 -37.28 18.03 -1.13
C PHE A 7 -36.66 18.36 -2.50
N PHE A 8 -36.15 17.36 -3.22
CA PHE A 8 -35.58 17.57 -4.56
C PHE A 8 -36.65 17.90 -5.62
N ILE A 9 -37.85 17.31 -5.52
CA ILE A 9 -38.96 17.62 -6.42
C ILE A 9 -39.45 19.07 -6.21
N GLY A 10 -39.46 19.56 -4.96
CA GLY A 10 -39.88 20.94 -4.64
C GLY A 10 -38.96 22.03 -5.23
N LEU A 11 -37.66 21.77 -5.33
CA LEU A 11 -36.69 22.74 -5.87
C LEU A 11 -36.80 22.89 -7.40
N VAL A 12 -37.09 21.81 -8.14
CA VAL A 12 -37.29 21.87 -9.60
C VAL A 12 -38.56 22.64 -9.96
N ALA A 13 -39.62 22.53 -9.14
CA ALA A 13 -40.89 23.20 -9.36
C ALA A 13 -40.85 24.74 -9.18
N PHE A 14 -39.85 25.28 -8.47
CA PHE A 14 -39.70 26.72 -8.25
C PHE A 14 -38.91 27.44 -9.38
N ALA A 15 -38.16 26.70 -10.19
CA ALA A 15 -37.29 27.26 -11.24
C ALA A 15 -38.03 27.51 -12.58
N SER A 16 -39.27 27.04 -12.72
CA SER A 16 -40.07 27.10 -13.96
C SER A 16 -41.25 28.08 -13.91
N ALA A 17 -41.36 28.90 -12.86
CA ALA A 17 -42.52 29.77 -12.59
C ALA A 17 -42.18 31.28 -12.60
N GLN A 18 -41.21 31.72 -13.42
CA GLN A 18 -40.94 33.14 -13.70
C GLN A 18 -40.57 33.37 -15.16
N ASN A 19 -41.58 33.49 -16.03
CA ASN A 19 -41.60 34.35 -17.23
C ASN A 19 -42.98 34.22 -17.91
N GLU A 20 -43.85 35.21 -17.73
CA GLU A 20 -45.08 35.39 -18.51
C GLU A 20 -45.19 36.84 -19.03
N GLY A 21 -45.85 37.00 -20.18
CA GLY A 21 -46.13 38.27 -20.85
C GLY A 21 -45.20 38.57 -22.03
N GLU A 22 -45.68 39.00 -23.21
CA GLU A 22 -47.07 39.13 -23.72
C GLU A 22 -47.07 38.94 -25.27
N PRO A 23 -48.23 38.82 -25.96
CA PRO A 23 -48.36 38.35 -27.37
C PRO A 23 -48.06 39.46 -28.43
N ASP A 24 -48.01 39.24 -29.76
CA ASP A 24 -49.11 38.74 -30.62
C ASP A 24 -48.75 38.64 -32.15
N GLN A 25 -49.56 37.85 -32.89
CA GLN A 25 -49.88 37.91 -34.35
C GLN A 25 -48.96 37.41 -35.52
N TYR A 26 -49.69 37.01 -36.58
CA TYR A 26 -49.37 36.72 -38.01
C TYR A 26 -48.79 35.36 -38.50
N LEU A 27 -49.71 34.58 -39.11
CA LEU A 27 -49.56 33.55 -40.16
C LEU A 27 -49.62 34.21 -41.58
N PRO A 28 -49.29 33.59 -42.74
CA PRO A 28 -49.64 32.21 -43.15
C PRO A 28 -48.65 31.44 -44.07
N GLU A 29 -49.17 30.40 -44.73
CA GLU A 29 -48.54 29.27 -45.46
C GLU A 29 -48.40 29.53 -47.02
N PRO A 30 -48.42 28.51 -47.93
CA PRO A 30 -47.44 27.43 -48.22
C PRO A 30 -46.99 27.39 -49.72
N ASN A 31 -46.26 26.34 -50.14
CA ASN A 31 -46.35 25.57 -51.42
C ASN A 31 -45.09 24.68 -51.62
N GLU A 32 -44.99 23.66 -52.49
CA GLU A 32 -45.90 22.62 -53.07
C GLU A 32 -45.02 21.69 -53.98
N ILE A 33 -45.55 20.56 -54.49
CA ILE A 33 -45.03 19.69 -55.59
C ILE A 33 -43.89 18.69 -55.21
N ASP A 34 -43.75 17.56 -55.94
CA ASP A 34 -44.36 16.23 -55.66
C ASP A 34 -43.96 15.19 -56.76
N GLN A 35 -44.05 13.88 -56.46
CA GLN A 35 -43.99 12.70 -57.38
C GLN A 35 -42.68 12.44 -58.19
N SER A 36 -42.34 11.23 -58.70
CA SER A 36 -42.97 9.89 -58.69
C SER A 36 -41.93 8.73 -58.76
N GLU A 37 -42.39 7.49 -58.54
CA GLU A 37 -41.74 6.18 -58.82
C GLU A 37 -41.76 5.81 -60.35
N PRO A 38 -41.30 4.64 -60.91
CA PRO A 38 -41.52 3.25 -60.40
C PRO A 38 -40.58 2.05 -60.84
N VAL A 39 -40.95 0.82 -60.41
CA VAL A 39 -40.80 -0.54 -61.05
C VAL A 39 -39.48 -1.38 -60.98
N GLU A 40 -39.54 -2.50 -60.21
CA GLU A 40 -39.19 -3.93 -60.49
C GLU A 40 -37.86 -4.39 -61.19
N ASN A 41 -37.33 -5.63 -61.06
CA ASN A 41 -37.45 -6.77 -60.11
C ASN A 41 -36.29 -7.78 -60.33
N GLN A 42 -36.07 -8.72 -59.38
CA GLN A 42 -35.58 -10.13 -59.49
C GLN A 42 -34.55 -10.55 -58.39
N ASP A 43 -34.51 -11.79 -57.89
CA ASP A 43 -35.49 -12.62 -57.13
C ASP A 43 -34.78 -13.95 -56.66
N ASN A 44 -35.49 -14.83 -55.94
CA ASN A 44 -35.10 -16.12 -55.29
C ASN A 44 -34.36 -15.94 -53.94
N GLY A 45 -34.77 -16.51 -52.81
CA GLY A 45 -35.87 -17.41 -52.41
C GLY A 45 -35.66 -17.83 -50.93
N ILE A 46 -36.32 -18.77 -50.23
CA ILE A 46 -37.53 -19.65 -50.28
C ILE A 46 -37.49 -20.37 -48.89
N SER A 47 -38.52 -20.68 -48.09
CA SER A 47 -40.01 -20.65 -48.13
C SER A 47 -40.57 -20.34 -46.71
N GLU A 48 -41.76 -19.75 -46.57
CA GLU A 48 -43.06 -20.33 -46.11
C GLU A 48 -43.03 -21.14 -44.77
N VAL A 49 -43.86 -20.92 -43.72
CA VAL A 49 -45.32 -20.62 -43.58
C VAL A 49 -46.16 -21.90 -43.80
N GLU A 50 -47.20 -22.30 -43.04
CA GLU A 50 -48.15 -21.67 -42.08
C GLU A 50 -48.21 -22.36 -40.69
N ASP A 51 -48.94 -21.78 -39.70
CA ASP A 51 -50.16 -22.41 -39.14
C ASP A 51 -51.09 -21.41 -38.39
N VAL A 52 -52.33 -21.82 -38.12
CA VAL A 52 -53.55 -20.98 -38.02
C VAL A 52 -53.96 -20.51 -36.61
N MET A 53 -54.52 -19.29 -36.51
CA MET A 53 -55.25 -18.80 -35.32
C MET A 53 -56.71 -19.30 -35.23
N PRO A 54 -57.18 -19.80 -34.06
CA PRO A 54 -58.60 -19.90 -33.74
C PRO A 54 -59.16 -18.59 -33.12
N LYS A 55 -60.47 -18.34 -33.26
CA LYS A 55 -61.14 -17.12 -32.75
C LYS A 55 -61.80 -17.30 -31.36
N LYS A 56 -61.81 -16.19 -30.61
CA LYS A 56 -62.46 -15.90 -29.31
C LYS A 56 -63.66 -16.79 -28.90
N SER A 57 -63.71 -17.12 -27.60
CA SER A 57 -64.98 -17.27 -26.86
C SER A 57 -64.87 -16.61 -25.48
N ASN A 58 -65.98 -16.07 -24.95
CA ASN A 58 -65.99 -15.37 -23.66
C ASN A 58 -66.17 -16.35 -22.49
N ASN A 59 -65.28 -16.30 -21.48
CA ASN A 59 -65.63 -15.98 -20.08
C ASN A 59 -64.51 -16.29 -19.06
N ARG A 60 -64.30 -15.36 -18.12
CA ARG A 60 -63.65 -15.56 -16.79
C ARG A 60 -62.20 -16.09 -16.75
N GLY A 61 -61.26 -15.16 -16.64
CA GLY A 61 -60.13 -15.30 -15.71
C GLY A 61 -58.75 -15.43 -16.34
N GLU A 62 -58.15 -14.30 -16.69
CA GLU A 62 -56.72 -14.20 -17.06
C GLU A 62 -56.14 -12.92 -16.45
N SER A 63 -55.07 -13.07 -15.67
CA SER A 63 -54.35 -11.95 -15.04
C SER A 63 -52.85 -12.25 -14.88
N SER A 64 -52.29 -13.00 -15.84
CA SER A 64 -50.94 -13.57 -15.75
C SER A 64 -50.11 -13.49 -17.05
N GLU A 65 -50.73 -13.31 -18.22
CA GLU A 65 -50.00 -13.36 -19.51
C GLU A 65 -48.95 -12.24 -19.67
N TYR A 66 -49.25 -11.02 -19.22
CA TYR A 66 -48.33 -9.87 -19.35
C TYR A 66 -47.27 -9.74 -18.25
N CYS A 67 -47.28 -10.60 -17.22
CA CYS A 67 -46.44 -10.43 -16.02
C CYS A 67 -45.71 -11.72 -15.60
N THR A 68 -44.89 -12.30 -16.49
CA THR A 68 -44.04 -13.46 -16.16
C THR A 68 -42.98 -13.18 -15.08
N GLU A 69 -42.53 -11.93 -14.94
CA GLU A 69 -41.52 -11.46 -13.99
C GLU A 69 -41.88 -10.06 -13.46
N SER A 70 -41.27 -9.63 -12.35
CA SER A 70 -41.46 -8.27 -11.82
C SER A 70 -40.65 -7.21 -12.59
N LYS A 71 -41.12 -6.85 -13.80
CA LYS A 71 -40.50 -5.87 -14.70
C LYS A 71 -41.54 -5.02 -15.45
N LEU A 72 -41.07 -4.09 -16.29
CA LEU A 72 -41.90 -3.28 -17.19
C LEU A 72 -42.03 -3.96 -18.56
N TYR A 73 -43.26 -4.07 -19.05
CA TYR A 73 -43.63 -4.65 -20.35
C TYR A 73 -44.41 -3.63 -21.18
N ARG A 74 -44.14 -3.57 -22.50
CA ARG A 74 -44.93 -2.77 -23.45
C ARG A 74 -46.41 -3.18 -23.43
N ASN A 75 -47.34 -2.22 -23.47
CA ASN A 75 -48.73 -2.53 -23.80
C ASN A 75 -48.83 -2.75 -25.33
N PRO A 76 -49.24 -3.94 -25.81
CA PRO A 76 -49.32 -4.21 -27.24
C PRO A 76 -50.42 -3.39 -27.94
N GLU A 77 -51.48 -2.97 -27.23
CA GLU A 77 -52.62 -2.28 -27.83
C GLU A 77 -52.44 -0.74 -27.89
N ASN A 78 -51.55 -0.16 -27.06
CA ASN A 78 -51.30 1.28 -27.07
C ASN A 78 -49.84 1.61 -26.68
N CYS A 79 -49.06 2.02 -27.68
CA CYS A 79 -47.64 2.39 -27.55
C CYS A 79 -47.37 3.54 -26.56
N GLY A 80 -48.36 4.39 -26.27
CA GLY A 80 -48.25 5.48 -25.28
C GLY A 80 -48.47 4.99 -23.84
N THR A 81 -48.51 3.67 -23.60
CA THR A 81 -48.76 3.07 -22.29
C THR A 81 -47.95 1.79 -22.09
N PHE A 82 -47.78 1.35 -20.84
CA PHE A 82 -47.01 0.16 -20.48
C PHE A 82 -47.51 -0.48 -19.19
N TYR A 83 -47.25 -1.76 -19.00
CA TYR A 83 -47.58 -2.50 -17.78
C TYR A 83 -46.38 -2.52 -16.82
N ASN A 84 -46.64 -2.16 -15.57
CA ASN A 84 -45.70 -2.30 -14.46
C ASN A 84 -46.11 -3.51 -13.60
N CYS A 85 -45.34 -4.60 -13.71
CA CYS A 85 -45.57 -5.83 -12.96
C CYS A 85 -44.81 -5.79 -11.63
N GLY A 86 -45.52 -5.59 -10.52
CA GLY A 86 -44.93 -5.60 -9.19
C GLY A 86 -44.57 -7.01 -8.69
N VAL A 87 -44.01 -7.08 -7.47
CA VAL A 87 -43.89 -8.37 -6.75
C VAL A 87 -45.30 -8.87 -6.45
N GLY A 88 -45.66 -10.02 -7.03
CA GLY A 88 -47.03 -10.54 -7.04
C GLY A 88 -47.68 -10.64 -8.43
N HIS A 89 -46.97 -10.24 -9.50
CA HIS A 89 -47.35 -10.51 -10.90
C HIS A 89 -48.68 -9.88 -11.38
N VAL A 90 -49.24 -8.91 -10.66
CA VAL A 90 -50.41 -8.16 -11.10
C VAL A 90 -49.97 -6.99 -12.02
N PRO A 91 -50.49 -6.88 -13.26
CA PRO A 91 -50.19 -5.77 -14.15
C PRO A 91 -50.89 -4.48 -13.72
N TYR A 92 -50.12 -3.41 -13.55
CA TYR A 92 -50.65 -2.04 -13.44
C TYR A 92 -50.37 -1.28 -14.73
N LEU A 93 -51.41 -0.86 -15.46
CA LEU A 93 -51.26 -0.04 -16.66
C LEU A 93 -50.85 1.40 -16.27
N MET A 94 -49.83 1.92 -16.95
CA MET A 94 -49.23 3.23 -16.74
C MET A 94 -49.15 3.97 -18.08
N GLU A 95 -49.37 5.28 -18.08
CA GLU A 95 -49.22 6.12 -19.28
C GLU A 95 -47.79 6.64 -19.41
N CYS A 96 -47.34 6.80 -20.65
CA CYS A 96 -46.10 7.53 -20.97
C CYS A 96 -46.34 9.05 -20.91
N PRO A 97 -45.35 9.86 -20.53
CA PRO A 97 -45.45 11.32 -20.63
C PRO A 97 -45.78 11.77 -22.06
N ALA A 98 -46.53 12.88 -22.17
CA ALA A 98 -47.08 13.36 -23.45
C ALA A 98 -46.02 13.44 -24.57
N GLY A 99 -46.31 12.82 -25.70
CA GLY A 99 -45.43 12.75 -26.87
C GLY A 99 -44.40 11.61 -26.86
N LEU A 100 -44.33 10.78 -25.81
CA LEU A 100 -43.41 9.65 -25.72
C LEU A 100 -44.12 8.30 -25.87
N TYR A 101 -43.40 7.32 -26.43
CA TYR A 101 -43.86 5.94 -26.63
C TYR A 101 -42.93 4.94 -25.94
N PHE A 102 -43.48 3.83 -25.45
CA PHE A 102 -42.71 2.79 -24.75
C PHE A 102 -41.91 1.93 -25.73
N ASN A 103 -40.57 1.97 -25.60
CA ASN A 103 -39.62 1.18 -26.39
C ASN A 103 -38.84 0.21 -25.49
N GLU A 104 -38.86 -1.08 -25.82
CA GLU A 104 -38.17 -2.15 -25.09
C GLU A 104 -36.62 -2.05 -25.20
N GLU A 105 -36.08 -1.57 -26.33
CA GLU A 105 -34.63 -1.60 -26.61
C GLU A 105 -33.82 -0.53 -25.88
N LEU A 106 -34.44 0.55 -25.38
CA LEU A 106 -33.70 1.62 -24.69
C LEU A 106 -33.13 1.21 -23.32
N LYS A 107 -33.50 0.02 -22.81
CA LYS A 107 -33.13 -0.50 -21.48
C LYS A 107 -31.61 -0.57 -21.22
N MET A 108 -30.75 -0.58 -22.25
CA MET A 108 -29.27 -0.56 -22.09
C MET A 108 -28.58 0.81 -22.22
N LYS A 109 -29.26 1.90 -22.65
CA LYS A 109 -28.58 3.20 -22.88
C LYS A 109 -28.83 4.24 -21.79
N ILE A 110 -30.06 4.35 -21.26
CA ILE A 110 -30.37 5.32 -20.19
C ILE A 110 -29.78 4.87 -18.83
N ALA A 111 -29.79 3.56 -18.56
CA ALA A 111 -29.16 3.00 -17.36
C ALA A 111 -27.67 3.39 -17.30
N THR A 112 -26.94 3.25 -18.42
CA THR A 112 -25.52 3.56 -18.51
C THR A 112 -25.21 5.04 -18.28
N ILE A 113 -26.03 5.97 -18.81
CA ILE A 113 -25.82 7.41 -18.61
C ILE A 113 -26.09 7.82 -17.15
N LEU A 114 -27.17 7.31 -16.53
CA LEU A 114 -27.44 7.57 -15.11
C LEU A 114 -26.41 6.89 -14.19
N PHE A 115 -25.92 5.71 -14.55
CA PHE A 115 -24.90 4.98 -13.78
C PHE A 115 -23.51 5.64 -13.91
N ILE A 116 -23.15 6.20 -15.07
CA ILE A 116 -21.95 7.03 -15.25
C ILE A 116 -22.07 8.31 -14.43
N GLY A 117 -23.22 8.98 -14.42
CA GLY A 117 -23.46 10.14 -13.56
C GLY A 117 -23.32 9.80 -12.07
N PHE A 118 -23.88 8.68 -11.63
CA PHE A 118 -23.79 8.23 -10.24
C PHE A 118 -22.39 7.73 -9.87
N LEU A 119 -21.65 7.11 -10.78
CA LEU A 119 -20.25 6.70 -10.61
C LEU A 119 -19.31 7.92 -10.55
N ALA A 120 -19.54 8.95 -11.36
CA ALA A 120 -18.77 10.19 -11.30
C ALA A 120 -18.93 10.87 -9.92
N VAL A 121 -20.16 10.98 -9.43
CA VAL A 121 -20.45 11.57 -8.10
C VAL A 121 -19.95 10.65 -6.97
N ALA A 122 -20.06 9.33 -7.09
CA ALA A 122 -19.56 8.39 -6.09
C ALA A 122 -18.02 8.33 -6.00
N ASN A 123 -17.32 8.43 -7.14
CA ASN A 123 -15.86 8.41 -7.17
C ASN A 123 -15.24 9.76 -6.78
N ALA A 124 -15.87 10.89 -7.11
CA ALA A 124 -15.44 12.22 -6.66
C ALA A 124 -15.50 12.38 -5.12
N ALA A 125 -16.32 11.58 -4.43
CA ALA A 125 -16.57 11.71 -3.00
C ALA A 125 -15.51 11.07 -2.07
N ASN A 126 -14.43 10.46 -2.59
CA ASN A 126 -13.51 9.68 -1.75
C ASN A 126 -12.00 9.79 -2.07
N GLU A 127 -11.56 10.82 -2.81
CA GLU A 127 -10.12 11.11 -2.85
C GLU A 127 -9.64 11.65 -1.49
N LYS A 128 -8.56 11.08 -0.95
CA LYS A 128 -8.00 11.52 0.33
C LYS A 128 -7.16 12.77 0.15
N LYS A 129 -7.40 13.77 1.01
CA LYS A 129 -6.70 15.05 0.96
C LYS A 129 -5.33 14.95 1.64
N VAL A 130 -4.31 15.54 1.02
CA VAL A 130 -3.05 15.94 1.67
C VAL A 130 -3.02 17.45 1.67
N VAL A 131 -3.03 18.04 2.87
CA VAL A 131 -3.22 19.48 3.08
C VAL A 131 -1.95 20.06 3.69
N CYS A 132 -1.33 21.01 2.99
CA CYS A 132 0.03 21.47 3.26
C CYS A 132 0.06 22.94 3.69
N TYR A 133 0.32 23.23 4.97
CA TYR A 133 0.50 24.62 5.40
C TYR A 133 1.84 25.16 4.93
N PHE A 134 1.80 26.26 4.17
CA PHE A 134 2.95 27.04 3.70
C PHE A 134 3.02 28.35 4.47
N THR A 135 4.13 28.57 5.17
CA THR A 135 4.34 29.70 6.08
C THR A 135 5.07 30.85 5.40
N ASP A 136 4.51 32.05 5.43
CA ASP A 136 5.05 33.19 4.67
C ASP A 136 6.39 33.77 5.19
N TRP A 137 6.87 33.29 6.34
CA TRP A 137 8.18 33.57 6.91
C TRP A 137 9.27 32.58 6.49
N SER A 138 8.92 31.39 5.98
CA SER A 138 9.91 30.41 5.52
C SER A 138 10.47 30.69 4.11
N ILE A 139 10.03 31.77 3.45
CA ILE A 139 10.32 32.01 2.02
C ILE A 139 11.81 32.13 1.67
N GLN A 140 12.68 32.51 2.61
CA GLN A 140 14.14 32.57 2.38
C GLN A 140 14.80 31.19 2.34
N GLN A 141 14.28 30.23 3.11
CA GLN A 141 14.79 28.85 3.18
C GLN A 141 14.00 27.87 2.30
N PHE A 142 12.74 28.19 2.02
CA PHE A 142 11.78 27.38 1.26
C PHE A 142 10.78 28.29 0.52
N PRO A 143 11.18 28.86 -0.63
CA PRO A 143 10.31 29.67 -1.46
C PRO A 143 9.26 28.82 -2.21
N PRO A 144 8.13 29.41 -2.69
CA PRO A 144 7.02 28.67 -3.31
C PRO A 144 7.39 27.66 -4.40
N GLN A 145 8.42 27.96 -5.19
CA GLN A 145 8.84 27.13 -6.34
C GLN A 145 9.42 25.77 -5.92
N ASN A 146 9.85 25.63 -4.66
CA ASN A 146 10.41 24.42 -4.07
C ASN A 146 9.35 23.43 -3.54
N VAL A 147 8.07 23.81 -3.56
CA VAL A 147 6.96 22.90 -3.22
C VAL A 147 6.84 21.81 -4.30
N ASP A 148 6.84 20.55 -3.86
CA ASP A 148 6.55 19.40 -4.72
C ASP A 148 5.03 19.27 -4.89
N THR A 149 4.55 19.62 -6.09
CA THR A 149 3.13 19.66 -6.42
C THR A 149 2.46 18.30 -6.52
N ASN A 150 3.22 17.20 -6.44
CA ASN A 150 2.68 15.84 -6.47
C ASN A 150 2.39 15.29 -5.07
N LEU A 151 2.97 15.90 -4.02
CA LEU A 151 2.83 15.47 -2.63
C LEU A 151 1.71 16.20 -1.86
N CYS A 152 1.19 17.30 -2.40
CA CYS A 152 0.12 18.10 -1.80
C CYS A 152 -1.11 18.13 -2.72
N THR A 153 -2.31 17.99 -2.17
CA THR A 153 -3.58 18.23 -2.88
C THR A 153 -4.10 19.65 -2.68
N HIS A 154 -3.86 20.19 -1.47
CA HIS A 154 -4.20 21.53 -1.06
C HIS A 154 -2.95 22.15 -0.43
N ILE A 155 -2.64 23.41 -0.75
CA ILE A 155 -1.68 24.24 -0.04
C ILE A 155 -2.47 25.34 0.66
N ILE A 156 -2.18 25.59 1.94
CA ILE A 156 -2.82 26.65 2.72
C ILE A 156 -1.76 27.69 3.07
N TYR A 157 -1.92 28.93 2.60
CA TYR A 157 -1.05 30.05 2.97
C TYR A 157 -1.32 30.44 4.43
N ALA A 158 -0.28 30.42 5.27
CA ALA A 158 -0.30 30.87 6.65
C ALA A 158 0.52 32.18 6.79
N PHE A 159 -0.07 33.32 7.17
CA PHE A 159 -1.47 33.61 7.50
C PHE A 159 -1.88 35.03 7.06
N VAL A 160 -3.19 35.31 7.05
CA VAL A 160 -3.72 36.68 7.17
C VAL A 160 -4.46 36.86 8.50
N VAL A 161 -4.55 38.11 8.96
CA VAL A 161 -4.91 38.46 10.34
C VAL A 161 -6.22 39.25 10.39
N PRO A 162 -7.22 38.87 11.22
CA PRO A 162 -8.44 39.69 11.43
C PRO A 162 -8.11 41.03 12.09
N ASP A 163 -8.84 42.10 11.78
CA ASP A 163 -8.61 43.45 12.36
C ASP A 163 -9.45 43.75 13.63
N GLY A 164 -10.19 42.77 14.13
CA GLY A 164 -11.14 42.92 15.25
C GLY A 164 -12.46 43.63 14.90
N ASN A 165 -12.59 44.17 13.70
CA ASN A 165 -13.73 44.97 13.23
C ASN A 165 -14.38 44.36 11.97
N GLY A 166 -14.05 43.12 11.63
CA GLY A 166 -14.53 42.41 10.45
C GLY A 166 -13.77 42.72 9.15
N GLY A 167 -12.60 43.34 9.24
CA GLY A 167 -11.57 43.38 8.20
C GLY A 167 -10.51 42.29 8.37
N VAL A 168 -9.57 42.24 7.42
CA VAL A 168 -8.49 41.24 7.36
C VAL A 168 -7.26 41.86 6.69
N SER A 169 -6.05 41.44 7.08
CA SER A 169 -4.80 41.89 6.46
C SER A 169 -4.61 41.34 5.04
N ALA A 170 -3.88 42.07 4.19
CA ALA A 170 -3.47 41.56 2.88
C ALA A 170 -2.30 40.54 3.01
N PRO A 171 -2.26 39.47 2.20
CA PRO A 171 -1.13 38.54 2.13
C PRO A 171 0.00 39.11 1.24
N LYS A 172 1.22 38.55 1.37
CA LYS A 172 2.38 38.88 0.53
C LYS A 172 2.12 38.48 -0.93
N ARG A 173 1.95 39.47 -1.81
CA ARG A 173 1.46 39.26 -3.19
C ARG A 173 2.37 38.35 -4.02
N ASP A 174 3.68 38.54 -3.91
CA ASP A 174 4.73 37.75 -4.56
C ASP A 174 4.70 36.27 -4.14
N VAL A 175 4.48 36.00 -2.85
CA VAL A 175 4.37 34.64 -2.30
C VAL A 175 3.09 33.97 -2.81
N VAL A 176 1.98 34.70 -2.85
CA VAL A 176 0.69 34.20 -3.33
C VAL A 176 0.69 33.96 -4.85
N ASP A 177 1.21 34.87 -5.65
CA ASP A 177 1.39 34.66 -7.10
C ASP A 177 2.36 33.49 -7.36
N GLY A 178 3.40 33.33 -6.53
CA GLY A 178 4.29 32.17 -6.53
C GLY A 178 3.56 30.85 -6.26
N LEU A 179 2.72 30.76 -5.23
CA LEU A 179 1.92 29.57 -4.94
C LEU A 179 0.86 29.32 -6.01
N ASN A 180 0.19 30.36 -6.50
CA ASN A 180 -0.78 30.26 -7.60
C ASN A 180 -0.15 29.69 -8.88
N SER A 181 1.11 30.05 -9.17
CA SER A 181 1.84 29.52 -10.34
C SER A 181 2.08 28.01 -10.30
N LEU A 182 1.99 27.38 -9.12
CA LEU A 182 2.12 25.92 -8.98
C LEU A 182 0.98 25.16 -9.69
N ARG A 183 -0.18 25.80 -9.90
CA ARG A 183 -1.27 25.22 -10.71
C ARG A 183 -0.89 25.01 -12.19
N LEU A 184 0.18 25.65 -12.68
CA LEU A 184 0.76 25.38 -14.01
C LEU A 184 1.53 24.04 -14.07
N LYS A 185 1.92 23.48 -12.91
CA LYS A 185 2.56 22.16 -12.80
C LYS A 185 1.53 21.06 -12.46
N ASN A 186 0.55 21.38 -11.61
CA ASN A 186 -0.55 20.49 -11.23
C ASN A 186 -1.87 21.27 -11.26
N PRO A 187 -2.69 21.15 -12.33
CA PRO A 187 -3.95 21.89 -12.46
C PRO A 187 -5.00 21.61 -11.37
N ASP A 188 -4.96 20.43 -10.75
CA ASP A 188 -5.92 20.03 -9.72
C ASP A 188 -5.61 20.62 -8.34
N LEU A 189 -4.36 21.07 -8.13
CA LEU A 189 -3.84 21.64 -6.89
C LEU A 189 -4.67 22.84 -6.41
N LYS A 190 -5.16 22.76 -5.18
CA LYS A 190 -5.88 23.87 -4.53
C LYS A 190 -4.93 24.73 -3.72
N VAL A 191 -5.07 26.05 -3.79
CA VAL A 191 -4.33 27.02 -2.98
C VAL A 191 -5.34 27.84 -2.20
N MET A 192 -5.38 27.68 -0.88
CA MET A 192 -6.31 28.33 0.04
C MET A 192 -5.58 29.31 0.95
N ILE A 193 -6.33 30.19 1.61
CA ILE A 193 -5.82 31.18 2.56
C ILE A 193 -6.26 30.87 3.99
N ALA A 194 -5.31 30.68 4.91
CA ALA A 194 -5.61 30.60 6.34
C ALA A 194 -5.68 31.98 6.98
N VAL A 195 -6.72 32.15 7.80
CA VAL A 195 -6.95 33.34 8.61
C VAL A 195 -6.67 32.98 10.06
N GLY A 196 -5.82 33.74 10.76
CA GLY A 196 -5.62 33.59 12.21
C GLY A 196 -4.26 33.02 12.65
N GLY A 197 -4.29 31.88 13.35
CA GLY A 197 -3.18 31.26 14.10
C GLY A 197 -3.03 31.80 15.53
N ASP A 198 -2.45 31.00 16.43
CA ASP A 198 -2.17 31.23 17.87
C ASP A 198 -2.03 32.73 18.24
N ASN A 199 -0.96 33.38 17.79
CA ASN A 199 -0.61 34.76 18.13
C ASN A 199 -1.72 35.81 17.89
N GLN A 200 -2.64 35.57 16.94
CA GLN A 200 -3.63 36.56 16.51
C GLN A 200 -5.08 36.14 16.79
N SER A 201 -5.28 34.97 17.39
CA SER A 201 -6.62 34.39 17.57
C SER A 201 -7.55 35.16 18.50
N HIS A 202 -6.99 36.07 19.31
CA HIS A 202 -7.74 37.03 20.12
C HIS A 202 -8.58 38.03 19.30
N LEU A 203 -8.30 38.19 18.00
CA LEU A 203 -8.98 39.15 17.10
C LEU A 203 -10.24 38.57 16.41
N PHE A 204 -10.51 37.27 16.55
CA PHE A 204 -11.73 36.65 16.00
C PHE A 204 -13.00 37.04 16.76
N SER A 205 -13.04 36.83 18.08
CA SER A 205 -14.21 37.14 18.92
C SER A 205 -14.78 38.56 18.70
N PRO A 206 -13.96 39.64 18.68
CA PRO A 206 -14.48 40.96 18.30
C PRO A 206 -14.96 41.02 16.85
N SER A 207 -14.25 40.42 15.88
CA SER A 207 -14.65 40.38 14.46
C SER A 207 -15.98 39.66 14.18
N VAL A 208 -16.43 38.77 15.07
CA VAL A 208 -17.71 38.05 14.94
C VAL A 208 -18.78 38.48 15.96
N ARG A 209 -18.56 39.56 16.71
CA ARG A 209 -19.39 39.93 17.88
C ARG A 209 -20.86 40.25 17.55
N THR A 210 -21.17 40.69 16.33
CA THR A 210 -22.52 41.07 15.90
C THR A 210 -22.80 40.58 14.47
N PRO A 211 -24.08 40.44 14.06
CA PRO A 211 -24.43 39.99 12.70
C PRO A 211 -23.81 40.85 11.59
N ASP A 212 -23.73 42.18 11.78
CA ASP A 212 -23.13 43.10 10.82
C ASP A 212 -21.61 42.91 10.71
N MET A 213 -20.93 42.68 11.84
CA MET A 213 -19.49 42.38 11.86
C MET A 213 -19.19 41.02 11.21
N ILE A 214 -20.00 39.99 11.47
CA ILE A 214 -19.92 38.70 10.78
C ILE A 214 -20.10 38.90 9.27
N GLN A 215 -21.13 39.64 8.83
CA GLN A 215 -21.38 39.86 7.41
C GLN A 215 -20.26 40.67 6.73
N ARG A 216 -19.70 41.67 7.43
CA ARG A 216 -18.53 42.44 6.97
C ARG A 216 -17.30 41.54 6.82
N PHE A 217 -17.06 40.65 7.79
CA PHE A 217 -15.94 39.70 7.77
C PHE A 217 -16.09 38.67 6.64
N VAL A 218 -17.28 38.08 6.46
CA VAL A 218 -17.64 37.22 5.31
C VAL A 218 -17.36 37.91 3.98
N ASN A 219 -17.81 39.15 3.82
CA ASN A 219 -17.62 39.90 2.58
C ASN A 219 -16.13 40.22 2.32
N ASN A 220 -15.37 40.60 3.35
CA ASN A 220 -13.96 40.95 3.22
C ASN A 220 -13.07 39.72 2.95
N LEU A 221 -13.33 38.59 3.61
CA LEU A 221 -12.66 37.32 3.33
C LEU A 221 -12.96 36.83 1.90
N TYR A 222 -14.22 36.89 1.47
CA TYR A 222 -14.61 36.59 0.09
C TYR A 222 -13.88 37.48 -0.92
N ASN A 223 -13.84 38.80 -0.68
CA ASN A 223 -13.15 39.74 -1.56
C ASN A 223 -11.65 39.44 -1.67
N LEU A 224 -10.99 39.09 -0.56
CA LEU A 224 -9.59 38.68 -0.52
C LEU A 224 -9.36 37.42 -1.37
N VAL A 225 -10.21 36.39 -1.24
CA VAL A 225 -10.15 35.17 -2.06
C VAL A 225 -10.21 35.48 -3.55
N LYS A 226 -11.17 36.29 -3.99
CA LYS A 226 -11.32 36.67 -5.41
C LYS A 226 -10.19 37.58 -5.92
N GLN A 227 -9.70 38.52 -5.10
CA GLN A 227 -8.61 39.45 -5.46
C GLN A 227 -7.25 38.75 -5.63
N TYR A 228 -7.02 37.68 -4.88
CA TYR A 228 -5.74 36.96 -4.85
C TYR A 228 -5.77 35.58 -5.52
N GLY A 229 -6.94 35.12 -6.01
CA GLY A 229 -7.05 33.88 -6.79
C GLY A 229 -6.91 32.61 -5.96
N PHE A 230 -7.38 32.61 -4.71
CA PHE A 230 -7.44 31.42 -3.87
C PHE A 230 -8.65 30.54 -4.23
N ASP A 231 -8.54 29.23 -4.00
CA ASP A 231 -9.63 28.24 -4.15
C ASP A 231 -10.56 28.18 -2.92
N GLY A 232 -10.22 28.85 -1.81
CA GLY A 232 -10.99 28.78 -0.57
C GLY A 232 -10.32 29.38 0.67
N ILE A 233 -11.01 29.29 1.80
CA ILE A 233 -10.62 29.84 3.11
C ILE A 233 -10.44 28.71 4.13
N ASP A 234 -9.40 28.82 4.95
CA ASP A 234 -9.22 28.05 6.18
C ASP A 234 -9.33 28.99 7.38
N LEU A 235 -10.14 28.63 8.39
CA LEU A 235 -10.27 29.40 9.63
C LEU A 235 -9.41 28.76 10.73
N ASP A 236 -8.36 29.45 11.16
CA ASP A 236 -7.47 29.00 12.24
C ASP A 236 -7.67 29.89 13.47
N TRP A 237 -8.75 29.61 14.22
CA TRP A 237 -9.07 30.31 15.46
C TRP A 237 -8.67 29.44 16.65
N GLU A 238 -7.64 29.90 17.37
CA GLU A 238 -7.05 29.27 18.54
C GLU A 238 -7.35 30.01 19.87
N TYR A 239 -8.45 29.75 20.58
CA TYR A 239 -9.62 28.92 20.26
C TYR A 239 -10.90 29.68 20.62
N PRO A 240 -12.04 29.45 19.93
CA PRO A 240 -13.30 30.07 20.31
C PRO A 240 -13.71 29.64 21.73
N SER A 241 -14.15 30.61 22.54
CA SER A 241 -14.70 30.34 23.87
C SER A 241 -16.09 29.72 23.77
N GLN A 242 -16.63 29.20 24.89
CA GLN A 242 -18.02 28.74 24.93
C GLN A 242 -19.02 29.87 24.59
N SER A 243 -18.67 31.13 24.88
CA SER A 243 -19.45 32.32 24.48
C SER A 243 -19.35 32.67 23.00
N ASP A 244 -18.30 32.23 22.29
CA ASP A 244 -18.15 32.46 20.84
C ASP A 244 -18.90 31.41 19.99
N ARG A 245 -19.35 30.31 20.61
CA ARG A 245 -19.87 29.11 19.94
C ARG A 245 -20.91 29.37 18.84
N ASP A 246 -21.89 30.22 19.14
CA ASP A 246 -22.98 30.51 18.20
C ASP A 246 -22.57 31.57 17.16
N ASN A 247 -21.62 32.45 17.47
CA ASN A 247 -21.04 33.40 16.52
C ASN A 247 -20.09 32.72 15.53
N PHE A 248 -19.28 31.77 15.99
CA PHE A 248 -18.46 30.92 15.12
C PHE A 248 -19.34 30.05 14.19
N SER A 249 -20.40 29.45 14.74
CA SER A 249 -21.38 28.69 13.94
C SER A 249 -22.05 29.56 12.86
N GLN A 250 -22.40 30.81 13.20
CA GLN A 250 -22.95 31.77 12.23
C GLN A 250 -21.93 32.24 11.19
N LEU A 251 -20.67 32.49 11.57
CA LEU A 251 -19.59 32.82 10.64
C LEU A 251 -19.39 31.70 9.62
N VAL A 252 -19.24 30.46 10.10
CA VAL A 252 -19.02 29.28 9.26
C VAL A 252 -20.17 29.08 8.27
N ARG A 253 -21.42 29.19 8.74
CA ARG A 253 -22.60 29.14 7.87
C ARG A 253 -22.58 30.26 6.82
N LYS A 254 -22.40 31.52 7.23
CA LYS A 254 -22.42 32.68 6.33
C LYS A 254 -21.29 32.69 5.31
N LEU A 255 -20.12 32.15 5.66
CA LEU A 255 -19.04 31.93 4.70
C LEU A 255 -19.46 30.89 3.67
N LYS A 256 -20.01 29.73 4.08
CA LYS A 256 -20.43 28.69 3.13
C LYS A 256 -21.55 29.17 2.20
N GLU A 257 -22.57 29.84 2.74
CA GLU A 257 -23.62 30.57 2.00
C GLU A 257 -23.05 31.52 0.93
N ARG A 258 -21.88 32.14 1.17
CA ARG A 258 -21.24 33.08 0.25
C ARG A 258 -20.28 32.43 -0.75
N LEU A 259 -19.71 31.27 -0.42
CA LEU A 259 -18.66 30.59 -1.18
C LEU A 259 -19.20 29.54 -2.15
N ASP A 260 -20.29 28.85 -1.80
CA ASP A 260 -20.87 27.76 -2.61
C ASP A 260 -21.26 28.16 -4.05
N PRO A 261 -21.89 29.34 -4.32
CA PRO A 261 -22.23 29.74 -5.69
C PRO A 261 -21.03 29.93 -6.62
N GLU A 262 -19.82 30.04 -6.05
CA GLU A 262 -18.55 30.24 -6.75
C GLU A 262 -17.67 28.98 -6.71
N ASN A 263 -18.17 27.86 -6.16
CA ASN A 263 -17.46 26.60 -5.94
C ASN A 263 -16.15 26.76 -5.15
N LEU A 264 -16.15 27.65 -4.15
CA LEU A 264 -15.00 27.93 -3.28
C LEU A 264 -15.06 27.11 -1.99
N LEU A 265 -13.91 26.62 -1.54
CA LEU A 265 -13.77 25.73 -0.40
C LEU A 265 -13.79 26.48 0.95
N LEU A 266 -14.32 25.84 1.99
CA LEU A 266 -14.25 26.30 3.37
C LEU A 266 -13.76 25.17 4.30
N SER A 267 -12.66 25.43 5.02
CA SER A 267 -12.13 24.56 6.07
C SER A 267 -11.83 25.33 7.36
N ALA A 268 -11.42 24.62 8.41
CA ALA A 268 -10.89 25.22 9.63
C ALA A 268 -9.87 24.31 10.31
N ALA A 269 -8.83 24.92 10.88
CA ALA A 269 -7.98 24.32 11.88
C ALA A 269 -8.66 24.42 13.25
N VAL A 270 -8.70 23.31 14.01
CA VAL A 270 -9.51 23.20 15.23
C VAL A 270 -8.82 22.46 16.36
N TYR A 271 -9.08 22.88 17.61
CA TYR A 271 -8.65 22.14 18.79
C TYR A 271 -9.32 20.76 18.84
N PRO A 272 -8.56 19.66 18.93
CA PRO A 272 -9.13 18.35 18.67
C PRO A 272 -9.64 17.62 19.93
N VAL A 273 -9.36 18.13 21.14
CA VAL A 273 -9.64 17.45 22.42
C VAL A 273 -10.81 18.07 23.17
N ASN A 274 -11.60 17.23 23.85
CA ASN A 274 -12.74 17.63 24.70
C ASN A 274 -12.30 18.26 26.05
N LEU A 275 -11.59 19.38 26.00
CA LEU A 275 -11.23 20.22 27.14
C LEU A 275 -11.86 21.61 26.99
N GLU A 276 -11.67 22.51 27.96
CA GLU A 276 -12.25 23.87 27.94
C GLU A 276 -11.99 24.62 26.61
N ARG A 277 -10.80 24.45 26.02
CA ARG A 277 -10.42 25.03 24.72
C ARG A 277 -11.29 24.57 23.53
N GLY A 278 -11.87 23.37 23.60
CA GLY A 278 -12.72 22.82 22.54
C GLY A 278 -14.21 23.20 22.64
N LYS A 279 -14.66 23.79 23.76
CA LYS A 279 -16.10 24.02 24.03
C LYS A 279 -16.77 25.05 23.10
N GLY A 280 -15.98 25.91 22.45
CA GLY A 280 -16.48 26.84 21.43
C GLY A 280 -16.94 26.18 20.13
N TYR A 281 -16.66 24.90 19.89
CA TYR A 281 -17.10 24.24 18.66
C TYR A 281 -18.48 23.61 18.78
N ASN A 282 -19.42 24.06 17.93
CA ASN A 282 -20.69 23.37 17.73
C ASN A 282 -20.55 22.29 16.64
N ILE A 283 -19.78 21.24 16.97
CA ILE A 283 -19.34 20.19 16.02
C ILE A 283 -20.45 19.69 15.07
N PRO A 284 -21.67 19.30 15.53
CA PRO A 284 -22.74 18.83 14.63
C PRO A 284 -23.25 19.86 13.61
N GLU A 285 -23.10 21.16 13.89
CA GLU A 285 -23.57 22.25 13.03
C GLU A 285 -22.44 22.68 12.07
N ILE A 286 -21.24 22.96 12.58
CA ILE A 286 -20.12 23.42 11.74
C ILE A 286 -19.67 22.35 10.74
N SER A 287 -19.76 21.06 11.08
CA SER A 287 -19.42 19.96 10.16
C SER A 287 -20.39 19.81 8.97
N ARG A 288 -21.54 20.50 8.98
CA ARG A 288 -22.43 20.58 7.81
C ARG A 288 -21.79 21.43 6.71
N TYR A 289 -21.27 22.59 7.09
CA TYR A 289 -20.83 23.65 6.19
C TYR A 289 -19.36 23.55 5.77
N PHE A 290 -18.46 23.02 6.61
CA PHE A 290 -17.07 22.78 6.21
C PHE A 290 -16.97 21.70 5.13
N ASP A 291 -16.14 21.92 4.11
CA ASP A 291 -15.80 20.90 3.10
C ASP A 291 -14.81 19.87 3.68
N PHE A 292 -13.93 20.31 4.57
CA PHE A 292 -13.08 19.47 5.42
C PHE A 292 -12.65 20.21 6.70
N ILE A 293 -12.21 19.47 7.72
CA ILE A 293 -11.88 19.98 9.05
C ILE A 293 -10.48 19.50 9.44
N ASN A 294 -9.58 20.43 9.71
CA ASN A 294 -8.18 20.18 10.05
C ASN A 294 -8.03 19.99 11.57
N LEU A 295 -8.05 18.73 12.04
CA LEU A 295 -7.82 18.41 13.45
C LEU A 295 -6.35 18.62 13.83
N MET A 296 -6.04 19.59 14.68
CA MET A 296 -4.67 19.88 15.12
C MET A 296 -4.19 18.88 16.18
N THR A 297 -4.04 17.61 15.81
CA THR A 297 -3.64 16.51 16.70
C THR A 297 -2.13 16.49 17.02
N TYR A 298 -1.61 17.66 17.36
CA TYR A 298 -0.27 17.96 17.84
C TYR A 298 -0.38 19.02 18.95
N ASP A 299 0.73 19.32 19.62
CA ASP A 299 0.76 20.12 20.86
C ASP A 299 -0.18 19.57 21.95
N LEU A 300 -0.45 18.26 21.88
CA LEU A 300 -1.25 17.53 22.86
C LEU A 300 -0.48 17.43 24.18
N ARG A 301 0.84 17.25 24.11
CA ARG A 301 1.77 17.18 25.24
C ARG A 301 3.04 17.99 24.98
N GLY A 302 3.71 18.46 26.04
CA GLY A 302 4.90 19.31 25.92
C GLY A 302 5.39 19.83 27.28
N ALA A 303 6.38 20.73 27.27
CA ALA A 303 7.11 21.18 28.47
C ALA A 303 6.32 22.06 29.47
N TRP A 304 4.98 22.07 29.36
CA TRP A 304 4.06 22.47 30.43
C TRP A 304 3.77 21.31 31.41
N ALA A 305 4.06 20.07 31.03
CA ALA A 305 4.04 18.91 31.92
C ALA A 305 5.32 18.82 32.78
N PRO A 306 5.24 18.27 34.02
CA PRO A 306 6.39 18.11 34.91
C PRO A 306 7.35 16.98 34.51
N ALA A 307 7.04 16.24 33.44
CA ALA A 307 7.83 15.11 32.95
C ALA A 307 7.77 15.04 31.41
N THR A 308 8.72 14.35 30.79
CA THR A 308 8.80 14.20 29.33
C THR A 308 7.58 13.47 28.76
N GLU A 309 6.90 14.10 27.81
CA GLU A 309 5.76 13.55 27.07
C GLU A 309 5.94 13.86 25.58
N ILE A 310 5.46 12.98 24.70
CA ILE A 310 5.67 13.12 23.25
C ILE A 310 4.59 14.03 22.64
N ASN A 311 4.98 14.91 21.69
CA ASN A 311 4.15 15.95 21.08
C ASN A 311 2.73 15.49 20.66
N ALA A 312 2.66 14.40 19.88
CA ALA A 312 1.46 13.93 19.21
C ALA A 312 1.29 12.39 19.33
N PRO A 313 1.04 11.85 20.53
CA PRO A 313 1.04 10.40 20.76
C PRO A 313 -0.22 9.77 20.13
N LEU A 314 -0.04 8.67 19.37
CA LEU A 314 -1.16 8.04 18.67
C LEU A 314 -2.16 7.43 19.68
N TYR A 315 -1.63 6.76 20.70
CA TYR A 315 -2.35 6.23 21.85
C TYR A 315 -1.55 6.50 23.13
N ASP A 316 -2.15 6.36 24.31
CA ASP A 316 -1.43 6.24 25.58
C ASP A 316 -2.11 5.26 26.58
N GLY A 317 -3.07 4.48 26.09
CA GLY A 317 -3.77 3.44 26.83
C GLY A 317 -5.02 3.87 27.61
N ALA A 318 -5.22 5.17 27.89
CA ALA A 318 -6.38 5.63 28.66
C ALA A 318 -6.84 7.09 28.46
N SER A 319 -6.05 7.96 27.80
CA SER A 319 -6.34 9.40 27.71
C SER A 319 -7.07 9.80 26.42
N GLU A 320 -7.97 10.76 26.56
CA GLU A 320 -8.53 11.50 25.41
C GLU A 320 -7.53 12.49 24.81
N VAL A 321 -6.43 12.82 25.51
CA VAL A 321 -5.35 13.72 25.08
C VAL A 321 -4.32 12.96 24.21
N THR A 322 -4.82 12.35 23.14
CA THR A 322 -4.09 11.53 22.14
C THR A 322 -4.65 11.80 20.73
N VAL A 323 -3.95 11.37 19.69
CA VAL A 323 -4.47 11.45 18.30
C VAL A 323 -5.72 10.56 18.12
N ASP A 324 -5.76 9.41 18.78
CA ASP A 324 -6.94 8.52 18.83
C ASP A 324 -8.12 9.16 19.57
N GLY A 325 -7.90 9.66 20.80
CA GLY A 325 -8.91 10.36 21.60
C GLY A 325 -9.49 11.59 20.92
N SER A 326 -8.63 12.36 20.26
CA SER A 326 -8.98 13.49 19.40
C SER A 326 -10.00 13.13 18.31
N VAL A 327 -9.69 12.11 17.50
CA VAL A 327 -10.55 11.66 16.40
C VAL A 327 -11.84 11.04 16.92
N ARG A 328 -11.77 10.22 17.98
CA ARG A 328 -12.95 9.68 18.66
C ARG A 328 -13.85 10.78 19.19
N HIS A 329 -13.31 11.85 19.78
CA HIS A 329 -14.12 12.97 20.29
C HIS A 329 -14.92 13.62 19.17
N TRP A 330 -14.29 13.99 18.05
CA TRP A 330 -14.97 14.66 16.94
C TRP A 330 -16.01 13.76 16.26
N MET A 331 -15.69 12.49 16.00
CA MET A 331 -16.64 11.53 15.43
C MET A 331 -17.83 11.27 16.37
N ASN A 332 -17.59 11.04 17.66
CA ASN A 332 -18.66 10.86 18.65
C ASN A 332 -19.50 12.14 18.86
N SER A 333 -18.94 13.31 18.55
CA SER A 333 -19.62 14.61 18.56
C SER A 333 -20.32 14.95 17.23
N GLY A 334 -20.41 13.99 16.30
CA GLY A 334 -21.21 14.11 15.08
C GLY A 334 -20.48 14.64 13.84
N ALA A 335 -19.14 14.76 13.86
CA ALA A 335 -18.38 15.08 12.65
C ALA A 335 -18.28 13.85 11.73
N PRO A 336 -18.59 13.97 10.42
CA PRO A 336 -18.39 12.89 9.46
C PRO A 336 -16.89 12.59 9.28
N ALA A 337 -16.50 11.31 9.33
CA ALA A 337 -15.10 10.89 9.27
C ALA A 337 -14.42 11.33 7.97
N GLU A 338 -15.13 11.25 6.85
CA GLU A 338 -14.71 11.66 5.52
C GLU A 338 -14.43 13.17 5.39
N LYS A 339 -14.86 13.99 6.35
CA LYS A 339 -14.49 15.41 6.46
C LYS A 339 -13.32 15.67 7.41
N LEU A 340 -12.97 14.74 8.30
CA LEU A 340 -11.88 14.90 9.27
C LEU A 340 -10.52 14.65 8.62
N ILE A 341 -9.62 15.63 8.74
CA ILE A 341 -8.23 15.59 8.28
C ILE A 341 -7.31 15.50 9.50
N LEU A 342 -6.30 14.62 9.48
CA LEU A 342 -5.50 14.27 10.66
C LEU A 342 -4.20 15.08 10.81
N GLY A 343 -3.92 15.52 12.05
CA GLY A 343 -2.77 16.33 12.46
C GLY A 343 -1.42 15.64 12.50
N ILE A 344 -0.49 16.12 11.68
CA ILE A 344 0.92 15.73 11.71
C ILE A 344 1.82 16.97 11.94
N PRO A 345 2.59 17.01 13.03
CA PRO A 345 3.62 18.02 13.24
C PRO A 345 4.92 17.61 12.52
N PHE A 346 5.54 18.52 11.78
CA PHE A 346 6.91 18.34 11.27
C PHE A 346 7.96 18.91 12.25
N TYR A 347 7.64 18.88 13.54
CA TYR A 347 8.46 19.37 14.64
C TYR A 347 8.21 18.54 15.91
N GLY A 348 9.20 18.54 16.80
CA GLY A 348 9.11 17.92 18.12
C GLY A 348 8.93 18.96 19.23
N ARG A 349 8.30 18.54 20.33
CA ARG A 349 8.28 19.29 21.59
C ARG A 349 9.45 18.85 22.47
N THR A 350 10.20 19.81 22.99
CA THR A 350 11.50 19.59 23.64
C THR A 350 11.49 19.92 25.13
N PHE A 351 12.27 19.15 25.88
CA PHE A 351 12.41 19.25 27.33
C PHE A 351 13.90 19.32 27.70
N THR A 352 14.21 20.12 28.73
CA THR A 352 15.44 19.95 29.52
C THR A 352 15.12 19.03 30.70
N THR A 353 16.00 18.08 30.99
CA THR A 353 15.82 17.04 32.03
C THR A 353 16.98 17.06 33.02
N ASN A 354 16.93 16.20 34.04
CA ASN A 354 18.07 15.97 34.94
C ASN A 354 19.16 15.03 34.36
N GLY A 355 18.96 14.45 33.17
CA GLY A 355 19.89 13.52 32.52
C GLY A 355 20.05 12.15 33.18
N GLN A 356 19.30 11.82 34.25
CA GLN A 356 19.41 10.54 34.96
C GLN A 356 18.62 9.41 34.29
N SER A 357 17.55 9.75 33.57
CA SER A 357 16.74 8.82 32.77
C SER A 357 16.50 9.40 31.37
N LYS A 358 16.26 8.53 30.38
CA LYS A 358 16.08 8.92 28.97
C LYS A 358 14.65 8.70 28.44
N GLY A 359 13.80 7.98 29.17
CA GLY A 359 12.47 7.58 28.70
C GLY A 359 11.42 8.70 28.75
N VAL A 360 10.24 8.41 28.20
CA VAL A 360 8.99 9.12 28.52
C VAL A 360 8.75 9.05 30.04
N GLY A 361 8.22 10.12 30.64
CA GLY A 361 8.05 10.24 32.10
C GLY A 361 9.32 10.62 32.87
N THR A 362 10.41 10.98 32.19
CA THR A 362 11.61 11.55 32.83
C THR A 362 11.28 12.93 33.41
N PRO A 363 11.64 13.26 34.66
CA PRO A 363 11.38 14.57 35.25
C PRO A 363 11.93 15.74 34.41
N GLY A 364 11.04 16.65 34.04
CA GLY A 364 11.34 17.85 33.27
C GLY A 364 11.78 18.99 34.18
N GLN A 365 12.79 19.74 33.75
CA GLN A 365 13.23 20.99 34.38
C GLN A 365 12.75 22.23 33.61
N GLY A 366 12.06 22.03 32.49
CA GLY A 366 11.53 23.08 31.63
C GLY A 366 11.66 22.72 30.15
N LYS A 367 11.53 23.72 29.29
CA LYS A 367 11.72 23.61 27.84
C LYS A 367 13.11 23.11 27.47
N GLY A 368 13.22 22.43 26.33
CA GLY A 368 14.50 22.17 25.67
C GLY A 368 15.03 23.43 24.99
N ARG A 369 16.34 23.46 24.77
CA ARG A 369 17.05 24.56 24.10
C ARG A 369 16.52 24.78 22.68
N PRO A 370 16.58 26.03 22.15
CA PRO A 370 16.19 26.32 20.78
C PRO A 370 17.17 25.68 19.79
N GLY A 371 16.67 25.26 18.63
CA GLY A 371 17.52 24.86 17.51
C GLY A 371 18.04 26.04 16.67
N PRO A 372 19.05 25.82 15.82
CA PRO A 372 19.64 26.89 14.98
C PRO A 372 18.68 27.45 13.92
N ILE A 373 17.67 26.68 13.49
CA ILE A 373 16.67 27.03 12.46
C ILE A 373 15.33 27.38 13.12
N SER A 374 14.87 26.59 14.11
CA SER A 374 13.60 26.86 14.81
C SER A 374 13.67 28.03 15.79
N GLN A 375 14.85 28.28 16.36
CA GLN A 375 15.18 29.42 17.24
C GLN A 375 14.22 29.63 18.43
N THR A 376 13.43 28.60 18.79
CA THR A 376 12.32 28.67 19.73
C THR A 376 12.48 27.62 20.83
N GLU A 377 12.55 28.06 22.10
CA GLU A 377 12.61 27.13 23.23
C GLU A 377 11.37 26.23 23.31
N GLY A 378 11.60 24.94 23.53
CA GLY A 378 10.54 23.93 23.60
C GLY A 378 10.15 23.33 22.24
N ILE A 379 10.83 23.70 21.15
CA ILE A 379 10.60 23.20 19.78
C ILE A 379 11.94 22.80 19.13
N LEU A 380 11.91 21.78 18.28
CA LEU A 380 12.88 21.57 17.20
C LEU A 380 12.12 21.14 15.93
N ASN A 381 12.50 21.67 14.77
CA ASN A 381 12.00 21.23 13.47
C ASN A 381 12.52 19.83 13.12
N TYR A 382 11.83 19.05 12.29
CA TYR A 382 12.29 17.70 11.93
C TYR A 382 13.67 17.71 11.24
N ASN A 383 13.95 18.68 10.36
CA ASN A 383 15.27 18.85 9.75
C ASN A 383 16.39 19.08 10.78
N GLU A 384 16.10 19.72 11.90
CA GLU A 384 17.04 19.83 13.03
C GLU A 384 17.16 18.51 13.79
N ILE A 385 16.03 17.85 14.10
CA ILE A 385 16.01 16.58 14.85
C ILE A 385 16.76 15.47 14.10
N CYS A 386 16.53 15.32 12.79
CA CYS A 386 17.19 14.29 12.01
C CYS A 386 18.68 14.61 11.78
N SER A 387 19.06 15.89 11.65
CA SER A 387 20.47 16.31 11.62
C SER A 387 21.15 16.05 12.97
N ASN A 388 20.45 16.32 14.07
CA ASN A 388 20.91 16.05 15.44
C ASN A 388 21.14 14.55 15.68
N ILE A 389 20.29 13.67 15.16
CA ILE A 389 20.49 12.21 15.24
C ILE A 389 21.68 11.77 14.37
N LYS A 390 21.73 12.21 13.10
CA LYS A 390 22.73 11.78 12.12
C LYS A 390 24.14 12.29 12.40
N ASN A 391 24.27 13.60 12.61
CA ASN A 391 25.55 14.31 12.68
C ASN A 391 25.99 14.54 14.13
N ASP A 392 25.03 14.76 15.03
CA ASP A 392 25.27 15.22 16.40
C ASP A 392 25.09 14.10 17.45
N HIS A 393 24.86 12.86 17.01
CA HIS A 393 24.75 11.63 17.80
C HIS A 393 23.69 11.66 18.91
N TRP A 394 22.51 12.21 18.65
CA TRP A 394 21.34 12.00 19.51
C TRP A 394 20.85 10.54 19.42
N GLU A 395 20.53 9.93 20.56
CA GLU A 395 19.99 8.58 20.63
C GLU A 395 18.49 8.59 20.33
N GLU A 396 18.06 8.08 19.17
CA GLU A 396 16.65 7.84 18.82
C GLU A 396 16.12 6.56 19.50
N PHE A 397 14.92 6.68 20.07
CA PHE A 397 14.12 5.60 20.61
C PHE A 397 12.71 5.66 20.01
N PHE A 398 11.95 4.56 20.09
CA PHE A 398 10.57 4.53 19.64
C PHE A 398 9.67 3.97 20.75
N GLU A 399 8.65 4.74 21.13
CA GLU A 399 7.70 4.34 22.16
C GLU A 399 6.61 3.46 21.54
N GLU A 400 6.73 2.15 21.72
CA GLU A 400 5.87 1.16 21.07
C GLU A 400 4.41 1.17 21.55
N SER A 401 4.12 1.72 22.73
CA SER A 401 2.74 1.91 23.21
C SER A 401 2.07 3.12 22.55
N GLN A 402 2.82 4.20 22.34
CA GLN A 402 2.32 5.47 21.80
C GLN A 402 2.47 5.60 20.26
N LYS A 403 3.24 4.72 19.63
CA LYS A 403 3.58 4.68 18.19
C LYS A 403 4.26 5.95 17.66
N VAL A 404 5.15 6.54 18.46
CA VAL A 404 5.89 7.76 18.14
C VAL A 404 7.36 7.68 18.63
N PRO A 405 8.32 8.32 17.93
CA PRO A 405 9.70 8.41 18.36
C PRO A 405 9.94 9.46 19.46
N TYR A 406 11.06 9.31 20.15
CA TYR A 406 11.69 10.38 20.92
C TYR A 406 13.22 10.25 20.81
N ALA A 407 13.96 11.36 20.93
CA ALA A 407 15.42 11.38 20.83
C ALA A 407 16.06 12.16 21.99
N VAL A 408 17.28 11.76 22.38
CA VAL A 408 17.94 12.26 23.61
C VAL A 408 19.43 12.51 23.39
N LYS A 409 19.95 13.64 23.90
CA LYS A 409 21.39 13.90 24.01
C LYS A 409 21.70 14.61 25.33
N GLY A 410 22.47 13.94 26.20
CA GLY A 410 22.81 14.44 27.53
C GLY A 410 21.56 14.70 28.37
N ASN A 411 21.24 15.97 28.62
CA ASN A 411 20.04 16.38 29.35
C ASN A 411 18.91 16.93 28.47
N GLN A 412 19.09 16.97 27.14
CA GLN A 412 18.08 17.42 26.18
C GLN A 412 17.28 16.23 25.64
N TRP A 413 15.96 16.38 25.54
CA TRP A 413 15.01 15.35 25.13
C TRP A 413 13.98 15.95 24.17
N VAL A 414 13.60 15.23 23.11
CA VAL A 414 12.57 15.65 22.14
C VAL A 414 11.63 14.51 21.79
N GLY A 415 10.32 14.76 21.84
CA GLY A 415 9.28 13.86 21.33
C GLY A 415 8.67 14.44 20.06
N TYR A 416 8.62 13.67 18.97
CA TYR A 416 8.35 14.15 17.61
C TYR A 416 7.66 13.08 16.75
N ASP A 417 7.47 13.37 15.46
CA ASP A 417 7.06 12.40 14.44
C ASP A 417 8.18 12.16 13.43
N ASN A 418 8.38 10.90 13.03
CA ASN A 418 9.25 10.51 11.94
C ASN A 418 8.45 9.72 10.89
N ALA A 419 9.08 9.37 9.76
CA ALA A 419 8.40 8.63 8.69
C ALA A 419 7.75 7.31 9.16
N ARG A 420 8.26 6.68 10.23
CA ARG A 420 7.67 5.46 10.81
C ARG A 420 6.37 5.77 11.57
N SER A 421 6.35 6.76 12.46
CA SER A 421 5.13 7.13 13.21
C SER A 421 4.06 7.75 12.30
N ILE A 422 4.47 8.50 11.28
CA ILE A 422 3.56 9.01 10.26
C ILE A 422 2.88 7.86 9.50
N ASN A 423 3.59 6.79 9.13
CA ASN A 423 2.94 5.63 8.50
C ASN A 423 1.98 4.88 9.45
N GLU A 424 2.25 4.82 10.75
CA GLU A 424 1.27 4.33 11.74
C GLU A 424 0.01 5.23 11.80
N LYS A 425 0.18 6.55 11.66
CA LYS A 425 -0.91 7.53 11.58
C LYS A 425 -1.68 7.49 10.25
N VAL A 426 -1.02 7.19 9.11
CA VAL A 426 -1.67 6.89 7.82
C VAL A 426 -2.56 5.65 7.97
N ASN A 427 -2.02 4.55 8.51
CA ASN A 427 -2.78 3.32 8.76
C ASN A 427 -4.00 3.59 9.66
N TYR A 428 -3.84 4.41 10.69
CA TYR A 428 -4.93 4.85 11.57
C TYR A 428 -5.98 5.68 10.81
N ALA A 429 -5.57 6.66 10.01
CA ALA A 429 -6.47 7.51 9.24
C ALA A 429 -7.27 6.71 8.20
N GLN A 430 -6.62 5.82 7.44
CA GLN A 430 -7.28 4.92 6.50
C GLN A 430 -8.27 3.98 7.20
N LYS A 431 -7.87 3.37 8.33
CA LYS A 431 -8.72 2.45 9.09
C LYS A 431 -9.99 3.11 9.63
N ASN A 432 -9.90 4.37 10.07
CA ASN A 432 -11.05 5.12 10.58
C ASN A 432 -11.82 5.88 9.47
N GLY A 433 -11.47 5.66 8.20
CA GLY A 433 -12.17 6.23 7.04
C GLY A 433 -11.91 7.72 6.79
N LEU A 434 -10.92 8.32 7.48
CA LEU A 434 -10.73 9.77 7.54
C LEU A 434 -10.57 10.42 6.15
N GLY A 435 -10.94 11.69 6.04
CA GLY A 435 -10.90 12.46 4.78
C GLY A 435 -9.50 12.74 4.24
N GLY A 436 -8.47 12.63 5.08
CA GLY A 436 -7.09 12.93 4.70
C GLY A 436 -6.16 13.21 5.88
N MET A 437 -5.03 13.84 5.59
CA MET A 437 -4.01 14.26 6.57
C MET A 437 -3.50 15.67 6.23
N MET A 438 -3.18 16.48 7.24
CA MET A 438 -2.53 17.78 7.06
C MET A 438 -1.21 17.87 7.82
N VAL A 439 -0.36 18.80 7.39
CA VAL A 439 1.00 18.95 7.92
C VAL A 439 1.26 20.39 8.33
N TRP A 440 1.73 20.56 9.58
CA TRP A 440 2.27 21.82 10.08
C TRP A 440 3.76 21.65 10.38
N ALA A 441 4.67 22.21 9.59
CA ALA A 441 4.50 22.86 8.29
C ALA A 441 5.61 22.41 7.31
N ILE A 442 5.35 22.45 6.00
CA ILE A 442 6.16 21.70 5.02
C ILE A 442 7.64 22.09 4.92
N HIS A 443 8.02 23.30 5.34
CA HIS A 443 9.42 23.74 5.35
C HIS A 443 10.28 23.07 6.45
N GLN A 444 9.66 22.42 7.43
CA GLN A 444 10.34 21.80 8.58
C GLN A 444 10.80 20.36 8.32
N ASP A 445 10.32 19.74 7.22
CA ASP A 445 10.78 18.44 6.72
C ASP A 445 12.24 18.52 6.23
N ASP A 446 12.86 17.39 5.90
CA ASP A 446 14.16 17.33 5.23
C ASP A 446 14.02 17.76 3.74
N ILE A 447 13.80 19.05 3.53
CA ILE A 447 13.65 19.71 2.22
C ILE A 447 14.96 19.74 1.40
N GLN A 448 16.07 19.26 1.96
CA GLN A 448 17.40 19.26 1.33
C GLN A 448 17.97 17.84 1.10
N GLY A 449 17.47 16.80 1.78
CA GLY A 449 18.06 15.45 1.75
C GLY A 449 19.30 15.31 2.64
N VAL A 450 19.45 16.16 3.67
CA VAL A 450 20.59 16.14 4.59
C VAL A 450 20.59 14.87 5.44
N CYS A 451 19.42 14.38 5.82
CA CYS A 451 19.22 13.22 6.66
C CYS A 451 19.08 11.95 5.82
N GLY A 452 18.35 12.02 4.71
CA GLY A 452 18.21 10.90 3.76
C GLY A 452 17.43 11.31 2.52
N GLU A 453 16.27 10.71 2.31
CA GLU A 453 15.39 11.08 1.20
C GLU A 453 14.82 12.51 1.40
N LYS A 454 14.85 13.34 0.35
CA LYS A 454 14.20 14.66 0.39
C LYS A 454 12.67 14.54 0.56
N ASN A 455 12.11 15.40 1.41
CA ASN A 455 10.67 15.48 1.75
C ASN A 455 10.14 14.18 2.38
N ILE A 456 10.93 13.50 3.22
CA ILE A 456 10.61 12.15 3.73
C ILE A 456 9.34 12.12 4.61
N LEU A 457 9.06 13.16 5.41
CA LEU A 457 7.82 13.18 6.19
C LEU A 457 6.61 13.44 5.30
N LEU A 458 6.70 14.38 4.36
CA LEU A 458 5.62 14.70 3.44
C LEU A 458 5.29 13.53 2.49
N LYS A 459 6.31 12.79 2.04
CA LYS A 459 6.11 11.52 1.32
C LYS A 459 5.42 10.47 2.18
N ALA A 460 5.82 10.33 3.44
CA ALA A 460 5.15 9.42 4.38
C ALA A 460 3.67 9.81 4.62
N VAL A 461 3.34 11.11 4.67
CA VAL A 461 1.94 11.58 4.75
C VAL A 461 1.18 11.31 3.44
N ASN A 462 1.80 11.56 2.28
CA ASN A 462 1.18 11.38 0.96
C ASN A 462 0.71 9.93 0.69
N ASN A 463 1.24 8.95 1.43
CA ASN A 463 0.76 7.57 1.44
C ASN A 463 -0.74 7.45 1.76
N ILE A 464 -1.38 8.44 2.41
CA ILE A 464 -2.83 8.50 2.62
C ILE A 464 -3.65 8.44 1.32
N ARG A 465 -3.11 8.95 0.21
CA ARG A 465 -3.76 8.94 -1.12
C ARG A 465 -3.79 7.56 -1.77
N ARG A 466 -3.01 6.59 -1.29
CA ARG A 466 -3.11 5.20 -1.74
C ARG A 466 -4.44 4.62 -1.25
N SER A 467 -5.17 3.96 -2.16
CA SER A 467 -6.54 3.50 -1.90
C SER A 467 -6.61 2.56 -0.69
N ALA A 468 -7.48 2.88 0.27
CA ALA A 468 -7.59 2.18 1.56
C ALA A 468 -8.18 0.76 1.41
N SER A 469 -7.36 -0.18 0.94
CA SER A 469 -7.72 -1.57 0.65
C SER A 469 -7.81 -2.46 1.91
N SER A 470 -8.44 -1.94 2.97
CA SER A 470 -8.93 -2.65 4.17
C SER A 470 -7.90 -3.31 5.10
N GLY A 471 -7.08 -2.50 5.76
CA GLY A 471 -6.71 -2.68 7.18
C GLY A 471 -5.79 -3.85 7.59
N GLY A 472 -4.47 -3.68 7.48
CA GLY A 472 -3.44 -4.51 8.10
C GLY A 472 -2.30 -3.66 8.70
N ARG A 473 -1.58 -4.15 9.71
CA ARG A 473 -0.47 -3.41 10.37
C ARG A 473 0.84 -3.53 9.58
N ILE A 474 1.52 -2.42 9.34
CA ILE A 474 2.85 -2.41 8.70
C ILE A 474 3.94 -2.84 9.69
N PRO A 475 4.90 -3.68 9.28
CA PRO A 475 6.67 -3.83 10.27
C PRO A 475 7.32 -2.51 10.75
N PRO A 476 7.77 -2.40 12.02
CA PRO A 476 8.79 -1.44 12.43
C PRO A 476 10.06 -1.48 11.57
N ILE A 477 10.57 -0.31 11.18
CA ILE A 477 11.97 -0.14 10.78
C ILE A 477 12.80 0.09 12.07
N LYS A 478 14.01 -0.46 12.15
CA LYS A 478 14.90 -0.38 13.32
C LYS A 478 16.15 0.45 13.02
N SER A 479 16.37 1.49 13.82
CA SER A 479 17.67 2.17 13.97
C SER A 479 18.64 1.33 14.84
N PRO A 480 19.97 1.55 14.79
CA PRO A 480 20.95 0.62 15.37
C PRO A 480 20.99 0.62 16.90
N ARG A 481 21.39 -0.51 17.52
CA ARG A 481 21.74 -0.58 18.95
C ARG A 481 23.24 -0.81 19.14
N THR A 482 23.85 0.08 19.92
CA THR A 482 25.14 -0.18 20.57
C THR A 482 24.97 -1.25 21.66
N GLY A 483 25.97 -2.12 21.84
CA GLY A 483 25.86 -3.29 22.74
C GLY A 483 26.77 -3.24 23.96
N LYS A 484 26.49 -4.12 24.95
CA LYS A 484 27.52 -4.71 25.83
C LYS A 484 27.03 -5.94 26.61
N ASN A 485 27.84 -7.00 26.53
CA ASN A 485 28.19 -7.99 27.54
C ASN A 485 27.10 -8.67 28.40
N ILE A 486 26.88 -9.97 28.14
CA ILE A 486 26.65 -11.00 29.18
C ILE A 486 27.64 -12.14 28.93
N ARG A 487 28.15 -12.81 29.98
CA ARG A 487 29.12 -13.91 29.89
C ARG A 487 28.45 -15.29 29.67
N PRO A 488 29.15 -16.29 29.10
CA PRO A 488 28.56 -17.56 28.66
C PRO A 488 28.64 -18.70 29.70
N THR A 489 27.82 -19.75 29.48
CA THR A 489 28.02 -21.22 29.70
C THR A 489 26.69 -21.91 30.04
N PRO A 490 26.54 -23.23 29.85
CA PRO A 490 26.83 -24.01 28.64
C PRO A 490 25.59 -24.81 28.16
N GLY A 491 25.63 -25.37 26.94
CA GLY A 491 24.50 -26.12 26.36
C GLY A 491 24.46 -27.62 26.73
N GLY A 492 23.34 -28.27 26.41
CA GLY A 492 23.13 -29.72 26.52
C GLY A 492 21.77 -30.12 25.92
N ASN A 493 21.69 -31.25 25.22
CA ASN A 493 20.53 -31.62 24.40
C ASN A 493 19.97 -33.00 24.79
N GLN A 494 18.66 -33.20 24.54
CA GLN A 494 17.95 -34.48 24.34
C GLN A 494 17.58 -35.46 25.50
N TYR A 495 16.35 -36.00 25.34
CA TYR A 495 15.84 -37.35 25.66
C TYR A 495 15.35 -37.74 27.10
N PRO A 496 14.45 -38.75 27.25
CA PRO A 496 13.28 -38.63 28.16
C PRO A 496 13.20 -39.73 29.26
N PRO A 497 12.04 -40.34 29.59
CA PRO A 497 11.33 -40.07 30.84
C PRO A 497 11.44 -41.18 31.92
N ASN A 498 10.86 -40.89 33.09
CA ASN A 498 10.66 -41.76 34.27
C ASN A 498 11.92 -42.20 35.05
N THR A 499 11.98 -41.82 36.33
CA THR A 499 11.64 -42.78 37.41
C THR A 499 11.37 -42.10 38.75
N ARG A 500 10.96 -42.89 39.76
CA ARG A 500 10.44 -42.45 41.06
C ARG A 500 11.53 -42.23 42.12
N SER A 501 11.29 -41.23 42.96
CA SER A 501 11.30 -41.33 44.44
C SER A 501 12.63 -41.39 45.23
N ASN A 502 12.62 -40.53 46.26
CA ASN A 502 13.10 -40.72 47.64
C ASN A 502 14.47 -40.20 48.11
N ASN A 503 14.37 -39.62 49.31
CA ASN A 503 15.34 -39.52 50.41
C ASN A 503 16.60 -38.69 50.17
N ASN A 504 17.00 -37.73 51.00
CA ASN A 504 16.58 -37.23 52.31
C ASN A 504 17.69 -36.23 52.73
N ASN A 505 17.48 -35.49 53.83
CA ASN A 505 18.53 -34.98 54.73
C ASN A 505 19.48 -33.86 54.22
N ASN A 506 19.87 -32.88 55.05
CA ASN A 506 19.22 -32.36 56.26
C ASN A 506 19.83 -31.00 56.67
N ASN A 507 19.09 -30.21 57.47
CA ASN A 507 19.55 -29.01 58.21
C ASN A 507 20.07 -27.84 57.32
N GLY A 508 19.94 -26.55 57.66
CA GLY A 508 19.92 -25.84 58.95
C GLY A 508 21.09 -24.83 58.91
N VAL A 509 21.04 -23.59 59.42
CA VAL A 509 20.36 -23.00 60.59
C VAL A 509 20.22 -21.46 60.40
N ARG A 510 19.36 -20.77 61.18
CA ARG A 510 19.17 -19.29 61.22
C ARG A 510 20.10 -18.58 62.24
N PRO A 511 20.39 -17.27 62.09
CA PRO A 511 19.75 -16.22 62.92
C PRO A 511 19.13 -15.07 62.06
N ASN A 512 18.05 -14.35 62.44
CA ASN A 512 17.83 -13.34 63.51
C ASN A 512 18.63 -12.02 63.33
N TYR A 513 18.09 -10.79 63.50
CA TYR A 513 16.71 -10.34 63.82
C TYR A 513 16.48 -8.85 63.42
N ASN A 514 15.24 -8.34 63.56
CA ASN A 514 14.83 -6.93 63.34
C ASN A 514 14.82 -6.14 64.70
N PRO A 515 14.73 -4.78 64.76
CA PRO A 515 13.40 -4.15 64.84
C PRO A 515 13.25 -2.69 64.31
N GLY A 516 12.01 -2.31 63.96
CA GLY A 516 11.58 -0.91 63.79
C GLY A 516 10.09 -0.77 63.46
N ASN A 517 9.27 -0.28 64.39
CA ASN A 517 7.80 -0.10 64.31
C ASN A 517 7.35 0.86 65.44
N PRO A 518 6.15 1.50 65.43
CA PRO A 518 4.98 0.87 66.08
C PRO A 518 3.53 1.30 65.65
N TRP A 519 2.53 0.52 66.09
CA TRP A 519 1.08 0.83 66.25
C TRP A 519 0.20 0.99 64.97
N LEU A 520 -1.05 0.47 64.85
CA LEU A 520 -2.04 -0.13 65.79
C LEU A 520 -2.92 -1.25 65.12
N ARG A 521 -3.92 -1.83 65.81
CA ARG A 521 -4.88 -2.93 65.40
C ARG A 521 -6.34 -2.59 65.88
N PRO A 522 -7.41 -3.47 65.95
CA PRO A 522 -7.65 -4.87 65.49
C PRO A 522 -9.07 -5.24 64.92
N ASN A 523 -9.23 -6.46 64.33
CA ASN A 523 -10.35 -7.47 64.46
C ASN A 523 -10.61 -8.30 63.16
N GLN A 524 -11.40 -9.40 63.15
CA GLN A 524 -11.21 -10.72 63.83
C GLN A 524 -12.13 -11.84 63.25
N ASN A 525 -11.73 -13.12 63.42
CA ASN A 525 -12.53 -14.38 63.48
C ASN A 525 -12.92 -15.17 62.20
N ASN A 526 -13.51 -16.37 62.41
CA ASN A 526 -13.15 -17.66 61.76
C ASN A 526 -14.34 -18.64 61.58
N GLY A 527 -14.19 -19.64 60.69
CA GLY A 527 -14.98 -20.90 60.64
C GLY A 527 -15.94 -21.06 59.44
N GLY A 528 -16.32 -22.27 58.98
CA GLY A 528 -15.89 -23.63 59.34
C GLY A 528 -16.96 -24.71 59.01
N ILE A 529 -16.58 -26.01 59.06
CA ILE A 529 -17.42 -27.26 59.05
C ILE A 529 -17.62 -27.99 57.69
N GLN A 530 -16.86 -29.09 57.56
CA GLN A 530 -17.11 -30.48 57.10
C GLN A 530 -18.35 -30.91 56.27
N ASN A 531 -18.14 -31.98 55.48
CA ASN A 531 -19.13 -32.80 54.74
C ASN A 531 -18.91 -34.32 55.03
N PRO A 532 -19.94 -35.16 55.27
CA PRO A 532 -19.78 -36.60 55.46
C PRO A 532 -20.64 -37.54 54.57
N ASN A 533 -20.10 -38.75 54.35
CA ASN A 533 -20.75 -40.04 54.02
C ASN A 533 -21.08 -40.43 52.55
N ALA A 534 -20.74 -41.69 52.22
CA ALA A 534 -21.09 -42.43 51.00
C ALA A 534 -21.25 -43.94 51.27
N PRO A 535 -22.13 -44.65 50.52
CA PRO A 535 -22.02 -46.10 50.28
C PRO A 535 -22.46 -46.55 48.84
N ILE A 536 -22.44 -47.82 48.44
CA ILE A 536 -21.29 -48.75 48.23
C ILE A 536 -21.76 -49.98 47.39
N ASN A 537 -20.94 -50.44 46.42
CA ASN A 537 -21.14 -51.61 45.51
C ASN A 537 -22.36 -51.51 44.54
N GLY A 538 -22.42 -52.16 43.36
CA GLY A 538 -21.52 -53.02 42.56
C GLY A 538 -22.15 -53.21 41.15
N VAL A 539 -21.73 -54.06 40.20
CA VAL A 539 -20.65 -55.08 40.06
C VAL A 539 -20.07 -54.98 38.60
N ARG A 540 -19.59 -56.05 37.96
CA ARG A 540 -18.96 -56.16 36.61
C ARG A 540 -19.42 -57.48 35.91
N PRO A 541 -19.05 -57.88 34.64
CA PRO A 541 -17.94 -57.39 33.78
C PRO A 541 -18.14 -57.35 32.22
N ASN A 542 -17.07 -56.88 31.55
CA ASN A 542 -16.61 -57.15 30.17
C ASN A 542 -17.32 -56.56 28.92
N TYR A 543 -16.64 -56.34 27.77
CA TYR A 543 -15.28 -55.78 27.52
C TYR A 543 -15.04 -55.49 26.00
N ASN A 544 -14.81 -54.24 25.60
CA ASN A 544 -13.69 -53.74 24.74
C ASN A 544 -13.89 -52.23 24.41
N PRO A 545 -12.85 -51.47 24.01
CA PRO A 545 -12.83 -50.02 24.25
C PRO A 545 -13.16 -49.14 23.03
N GLY A 546 -14.02 -48.14 23.25
CA GLY A 546 -14.31 -47.06 22.31
C GLY A 546 -14.48 -45.71 23.03
N ASN A 547 -13.56 -44.79 22.74
CA ASN A 547 -13.49 -43.36 23.09
C ASN A 547 -14.77 -42.65 23.64
N PRO A 548 -14.91 -42.45 24.97
CA PRO A 548 -15.83 -41.49 25.58
C PRO A 548 -15.13 -40.11 25.80
N TRP A 549 -15.83 -38.97 25.89
CA TRP A 549 -17.10 -38.74 26.57
C TRP A 549 -18.05 -37.77 25.87
N LEU A 550 -19.35 -37.97 26.11
CA LEU A 550 -20.43 -36.99 25.91
C LEU A 550 -21.20 -36.77 27.23
N SER A 551 -22.13 -35.81 27.24
CA SER A 551 -22.75 -35.20 28.42
C SER A 551 -24.00 -35.89 28.98
N SER A 552 -24.38 -35.54 30.22
CA SER A 552 -25.72 -35.68 30.87
C SER A 552 -25.63 -35.14 32.31
N ASN A 553 -26.66 -34.66 33.04
CA ASN A 553 -28.07 -34.28 32.78
C ASN A 553 -28.41 -33.11 33.77
N GLN A 554 -29.24 -32.11 33.50
CA GLN A 554 -30.67 -31.97 33.10
C GLN A 554 -31.72 -32.01 34.24
N ASN A 555 -32.81 -31.24 34.05
CA ASN A 555 -34.06 -31.11 34.83
C ASN A 555 -34.05 -30.21 36.11
N ASN A 556 -35.07 -29.39 36.41
CA ASN A 556 -36.18 -28.87 35.59
C ASN A 556 -36.82 -27.60 36.21
N GLY A 557 -37.42 -26.69 35.39
CA GLY A 557 -38.16 -25.52 35.90
C GLY A 557 -38.61 -24.52 34.83
N ALA A 558 -39.92 -24.37 34.59
CA ALA A 558 -40.52 -23.55 33.52
C ALA A 558 -41.02 -22.17 34.05
N PHE A 559 -41.46 -21.16 33.26
CA PHE A 559 -41.75 -21.01 31.81
C PHE A 559 -41.91 -19.50 31.44
N LYS A 560 -41.71 -19.11 30.15
CA LYS A 560 -42.26 -17.90 29.44
C LYS A 560 -41.65 -16.51 29.83
N ARG A 561 -41.43 -15.53 28.93
CA ARG A 561 -41.73 -15.33 27.48
C ARG A 561 -40.67 -14.43 26.77
N ARG A 562 -40.47 -14.70 25.46
CA ARG A 562 -39.80 -13.98 24.32
C ARG A 562 -39.67 -12.42 24.36
N PRO A 563 -38.90 -11.78 23.43
CA PRO A 563 -37.56 -12.11 22.89
C PRO A 563 -36.60 -10.89 22.76
N ALA A 564 -35.29 -11.10 22.67
CA ALA A 564 -34.32 -10.05 22.27
C ALA A 564 -33.84 -10.25 20.81
N GLN A 565 -33.52 -9.16 20.11
CA GLN A 565 -32.95 -9.21 18.75
C GLN A 565 -31.44 -9.42 18.77
N ASN A 566 -30.91 -10.15 17.77
CA ASN A 566 -29.48 -10.40 17.62
C ASN A 566 -28.72 -9.14 17.18
N ASN A 567 -27.67 -8.79 17.92
CA ASN A 567 -26.52 -8.08 17.38
C ASN A 567 -25.26 -8.84 17.81
N GLY A 568 -24.65 -9.56 16.86
CA GLY A 568 -23.61 -10.55 17.16
C GLY A 568 -22.22 -9.94 17.27
N ASN A 569 -21.79 -9.59 18.49
CA ASN A 569 -20.35 -9.46 18.78
C ASN A 569 -20.02 -9.55 20.28
N ARG A 570 -19.91 -10.77 20.84
CA ARG A 570 -19.25 -11.10 22.13
C ARG A 570 -19.29 -12.61 22.44
N GLN A 571 -18.26 -13.36 22.05
CA GLN A 571 -17.82 -14.56 22.78
C GLN A 571 -16.30 -14.75 22.64
N SER A 572 -15.57 -14.46 23.71
CA SER A 572 -14.16 -14.83 23.92
C SER A 572 -13.94 -15.16 25.41
N SER A 573 -14.88 -15.91 25.99
CA SER A 573 -14.88 -16.31 27.39
C SER A 573 -13.79 -17.34 27.69
N ASN A 574 -12.75 -16.91 28.41
CA ASN A 574 -11.76 -17.75 29.12
C ASN A 574 -11.13 -18.89 28.31
N ILE A 575 -10.34 -18.55 27.28
CA ILE A 575 -9.44 -19.51 26.61
C ILE A 575 -8.40 -20.07 27.59
N CYS A 576 -7.87 -19.24 28.49
CA CYS A 576 -6.91 -19.66 29.51
C CYS A 576 -7.59 -19.94 30.85
N VAL A 577 -7.64 -21.22 31.24
CA VAL A 577 -8.14 -21.69 32.55
C VAL A 577 -7.05 -22.27 33.46
N GLN A 578 -5.85 -22.47 32.91
CA GLN A 578 -4.64 -22.91 33.61
C GLN A 578 -3.39 -22.37 32.88
N GLU A 579 -2.22 -22.52 33.49
CA GLU A 579 -0.93 -22.15 32.89
C GLU A 579 -0.43 -23.22 31.90
N GLY A 580 0.20 -22.79 30.80
CA GLY A 580 0.72 -23.67 29.74
C GLY A 580 0.16 -23.36 28.34
N LEU A 581 0.46 -24.21 27.36
CA LEU A 581 -0.03 -24.06 25.99
C LEU A 581 -1.46 -24.59 25.84
N VAL A 582 -2.38 -23.75 25.39
CA VAL A 582 -3.76 -24.10 25.03
C VAL A 582 -3.96 -23.88 23.52
N ARG A 583 -4.49 -24.87 22.80
CA ARG A 583 -4.72 -24.75 21.34
C ARG A 583 -5.80 -23.69 21.06
N ASP A 584 -5.60 -22.90 20.00
CA ASP A 584 -6.57 -21.90 19.53
C ASP A 584 -7.85 -22.61 19.03
N PRO A 585 -9.04 -22.37 19.64
CA PRO A 585 -10.28 -23.02 19.21
C PRO A 585 -10.71 -22.65 17.78
N ALA A 586 -10.17 -21.55 17.22
CA ALA A 586 -10.46 -21.09 15.87
C ALA A 586 -9.38 -21.51 14.84
N SER A 587 -8.27 -22.12 15.24
CA SER A 587 -7.20 -22.54 14.33
C SER A 587 -6.43 -23.75 14.86
N CYS A 588 -6.47 -24.85 14.11
CA CYS A 588 -5.78 -26.09 14.47
C CYS A 588 -4.25 -25.93 14.60
N SER A 589 -3.66 -24.88 14.01
CA SER A 589 -2.22 -24.64 13.93
C SER A 589 -1.70 -23.58 14.91
N ASN A 590 -2.59 -22.87 15.65
CA ASN A 590 -2.18 -21.82 16.58
C ASN A 590 -2.33 -22.27 18.04
N TYR A 591 -1.50 -21.69 18.91
CA TYR A 591 -1.57 -21.91 20.36
C TYR A 591 -1.57 -20.58 21.12
N TYR A 592 -2.19 -20.59 22.29
CA TYR A 592 -2.05 -19.55 23.29
C TYR A 592 -1.16 -20.08 24.42
N GLN A 593 -0.01 -19.44 24.62
CA GLN A 593 0.75 -19.58 25.86
C GLN A 593 -0.01 -18.83 26.95
N CYS A 594 -0.70 -19.56 27.81
CA CYS A 594 -1.38 -19.04 28.98
C CYS A 594 -0.35 -18.88 30.11
N VAL A 595 -0.17 -17.65 30.60
CA VAL A 595 0.76 -17.33 31.70
C VAL A 595 -0.01 -16.78 32.89
N SER A 596 0.32 -17.24 34.10
CA SER A 596 -0.28 -16.78 35.34
C SER A 596 0.11 -15.34 35.65
N ASN A 597 -0.87 -14.49 35.93
CA ASN A 597 -0.67 -13.07 36.26
C ASN A 597 -1.03 -12.72 37.72
N GLY A 598 -1.25 -13.74 38.57
CA GLY A 598 -1.65 -13.58 39.97
C GLY A 598 -3.14 -13.26 40.21
N SER A 599 -3.88 -12.87 39.17
CA SER A 599 -5.34 -12.65 39.20
C SER A 599 -6.12 -13.54 38.22
N GLY A 600 -5.41 -14.26 37.36
CA GLY A 600 -5.93 -15.14 36.31
C GLY A 600 -4.80 -15.54 35.35
N PHE A 601 -5.16 -15.95 34.13
CA PHE A 601 -4.20 -16.35 33.10
C PHE A 601 -4.32 -15.47 31.85
N THR A 602 -3.21 -14.92 31.39
CA THR A 602 -3.15 -14.08 30.18
C THR A 602 -2.85 -14.94 28.94
N PRO A 603 -3.68 -14.91 27.89
CA PRO A 603 -3.40 -15.59 26.62
C PRO A 603 -2.39 -14.82 25.74
N TYR A 604 -1.20 -15.38 25.53
CA TYR A 604 -0.25 -14.90 24.53
C TYR A 604 -0.31 -15.79 23.29
N ARG A 605 -0.87 -15.29 22.18
CA ARG A 605 -0.97 -16.06 20.92
C ARG A 605 0.43 -16.29 20.34
N GLN A 606 0.83 -17.54 20.19
CA GLN A 606 1.99 -17.96 19.43
C GLN A 606 1.54 -18.44 18.06
N SER A 607 1.99 -17.73 17.02
CA SER A 607 2.13 -18.31 15.68
C SER A 607 3.31 -19.28 15.69
N CYS A 608 3.21 -20.40 14.97
CA CYS A 608 4.40 -21.19 14.62
C CYS A 608 5.42 -20.29 13.88
N ALA A 609 6.71 -20.61 14.02
CA ALA A 609 7.70 -20.12 13.06
C ALA A 609 7.37 -20.73 11.68
N PRO A 610 7.64 -20.07 10.55
CA PRO A 610 7.31 -20.65 9.24
C PRO A 610 8.12 -21.93 9.00
N GLU A 611 7.41 -23.02 8.76
CA GLU A 611 7.95 -24.38 8.86
C GLU A 611 8.51 -24.93 7.55
N LYS A 612 8.36 -24.21 6.42
CA LYS A 612 8.72 -24.72 5.08
C LYS A 612 9.77 -23.85 4.38
N VAL A 613 10.84 -24.50 3.92
CA VAL A 613 11.65 -24.08 2.77
C VAL A 613 11.38 -25.05 1.62
N VAL A 614 10.85 -24.54 0.51
CA VAL A 614 10.42 -25.33 -0.67
C VAL A 614 11.34 -25.04 -1.84
N CYS A 615 11.96 -26.07 -2.41
CA CYS A 615 13.04 -25.94 -3.38
C CYS A 615 12.66 -26.57 -4.73
N TYR A 616 12.50 -25.78 -5.79
CA TYR A 616 12.31 -26.32 -7.13
C TYR A 616 13.64 -26.77 -7.75
N TYR A 617 13.62 -27.94 -8.39
CA TYR A 617 14.75 -28.56 -9.06
C TYR A 617 14.28 -29.39 -10.26
N GLY A 618 14.97 -29.28 -11.40
CA GLY A 618 14.64 -30.05 -12.62
C GLY A 618 15.87 -30.54 -13.36
N ASP A 619 15.72 -31.50 -14.27
CA ASP A 619 16.83 -32.22 -14.93
C ASP A 619 17.99 -31.33 -15.42
N TRP A 620 17.67 -30.17 -16.00
CA TRP A 620 18.66 -29.21 -16.51
C TRP A 620 19.62 -28.69 -15.42
N SER A 621 19.15 -28.64 -14.16
CA SER A 621 19.89 -28.20 -12.97
C SER A 621 21.11 -29.09 -12.67
N ALA A 622 21.09 -30.36 -13.11
CA ALA A 622 22.08 -31.36 -12.73
C ALA A 622 23.50 -31.06 -13.23
N THR A 623 23.64 -30.19 -14.24
CA THR A 623 24.96 -29.79 -14.77
C THR A 623 25.70 -28.86 -13.80
N GLN A 624 24.97 -27.99 -13.11
CA GLN A 624 25.51 -27.01 -12.15
C GLN A 624 25.43 -27.53 -10.71
N LEU A 625 24.35 -28.25 -10.37
CA LEU A 625 24.07 -28.84 -9.06
C LEU A 625 23.57 -30.29 -9.22
N PRO A 626 24.47 -31.29 -9.32
CA PRO A 626 24.10 -32.71 -9.25
C PRO A 626 23.35 -33.06 -7.95
N PRO A 627 22.34 -33.96 -7.93
CA PRO A 627 21.50 -34.23 -6.76
C PRO A 627 22.29 -34.59 -5.49
N GLN A 628 23.36 -35.38 -5.63
CA GLN A 628 24.22 -35.82 -4.54
C GLN A 628 24.91 -34.66 -3.79
N ASN A 629 25.05 -33.49 -4.44
CA ASN A 629 25.64 -32.27 -3.92
C ASN A 629 24.62 -31.32 -3.25
N ILE A 630 23.31 -31.61 -3.35
CA ILE A 630 22.28 -30.87 -2.61
C ILE A 630 22.47 -31.14 -1.11
N ASP A 631 22.47 -30.08 -0.29
CA ASP A 631 22.38 -30.20 1.17
C ASP A 631 20.91 -30.39 1.57
N PRO A 632 20.52 -31.58 2.04
CA PRO A 632 19.13 -31.92 2.35
C PRO A 632 18.62 -31.29 3.65
N ASN A 633 19.43 -30.47 4.32
CA ASN A 633 19.07 -29.71 5.52
C ASN A 633 18.79 -28.22 5.23
N LEU A 634 19.01 -27.77 3.99
CA LEU A 634 18.67 -26.42 3.53
C LEU A 634 17.27 -26.34 2.89
N CYS A 635 16.66 -27.48 2.57
CA CYS A 635 15.31 -27.60 2.03
C CYS A 635 14.48 -28.50 2.95
N THR A 636 13.21 -28.16 3.15
CA THR A 636 12.23 -29.04 3.83
C THR A 636 11.45 -29.88 2.82
N HIS A 637 11.21 -29.31 1.64
CA HIS A 637 10.56 -29.93 0.50
C HIS A 637 11.44 -29.65 -0.73
N ILE A 638 11.69 -30.65 -1.57
CA ILE A 638 12.18 -30.48 -2.93
C ILE A 638 11.06 -30.89 -3.88
N ILE A 639 10.79 -30.06 -4.88
CA ILE A 639 9.80 -30.30 -5.91
C ILE A 639 10.54 -30.55 -7.23
N TYR A 640 10.34 -31.73 -7.80
CA TYR A 640 10.89 -32.13 -9.08
C TYR A 640 10.08 -31.54 -10.24
N SER A 641 10.71 -30.69 -11.05
CA SER A 641 10.15 -30.03 -12.22
C SER A 641 10.70 -30.66 -13.52
N PHE A 642 9.89 -31.17 -14.44
CA PHE A 642 8.42 -31.28 -14.45
C PHE A 642 7.99 -32.61 -15.06
N VAL A 643 6.74 -33.00 -14.78
CA VAL A 643 5.99 -33.90 -15.65
C VAL A 643 4.89 -33.11 -16.39
N ALA A 644 4.57 -33.52 -17.62
CA ALA A 644 3.62 -32.84 -18.49
C ALA A 644 2.26 -33.58 -18.52
N PRO A 645 1.12 -32.88 -18.47
CA PRO A 645 -0.17 -33.49 -18.82
C PRO A 645 -0.27 -33.72 -20.34
N ASP A 646 -0.99 -34.77 -20.76
CA ASP A 646 -1.19 -35.11 -22.19
C ASP A 646 -2.51 -34.59 -22.80
N GLY A 647 -3.34 -33.90 -22.00
CA GLY A 647 -4.67 -33.42 -22.38
C GLY A 647 -5.79 -34.47 -22.36
N ASN A 648 -5.45 -35.77 -22.27
CA ASN A 648 -6.37 -36.90 -22.16
C ASN A 648 -6.34 -37.56 -20.76
N GLY A 649 -5.70 -36.92 -19.79
CA GLY A 649 -5.58 -37.37 -18.40
C GLY A 649 -4.46 -38.38 -18.17
N GLY A 650 -3.55 -38.56 -19.12
CA GLY A 650 -2.22 -39.10 -18.89
C GLY A 650 -1.24 -38.04 -18.38
N VAL A 651 -0.08 -38.50 -17.92
CA VAL A 651 1.03 -37.66 -17.45
C VAL A 651 2.35 -38.27 -17.93
N SER A 652 3.32 -37.45 -18.30
CA SER A 652 4.62 -37.93 -18.79
C SER A 652 5.40 -38.66 -17.70
N ALA A 653 6.20 -39.65 -18.09
CA ALA A 653 7.14 -40.29 -17.17
C ALA A 653 8.26 -39.29 -16.78
N PRO A 654 8.59 -39.14 -15.49
CA PRO A 654 9.74 -38.36 -15.03
C PRO A 654 11.05 -39.10 -15.30
N ASN A 655 12.18 -38.38 -15.24
CA ASN A 655 13.50 -39.02 -15.25
C ASN A 655 13.67 -39.85 -13.97
N LYS A 656 13.56 -41.18 -14.11
CA LYS A 656 13.61 -42.09 -12.96
C LYS A 656 14.93 -41.96 -12.19
N ASN A 657 16.07 -41.90 -12.87
CA ASN A 657 17.37 -41.82 -12.19
C ASN A 657 17.46 -40.54 -11.35
N MET A 658 16.96 -39.41 -11.89
CA MET A 658 16.92 -38.13 -11.17
C MET A 658 16.00 -38.20 -9.93
N LEU A 659 14.82 -38.81 -10.04
CA LEU A 659 13.92 -39.00 -8.90
C LEU A 659 14.44 -40.00 -7.85
N ASP A 660 15.10 -41.08 -8.28
CA ASP A 660 15.72 -42.05 -7.37
C ASP A 660 16.90 -41.39 -6.61
N GLU A 661 17.72 -40.57 -7.28
CA GLU A 661 18.81 -39.80 -6.67
C GLU A 661 18.30 -38.72 -5.70
N LEU A 662 17.27 -37.94 -6.08
CA LEU A 662 16.62 -36.97 -5.18
C LEU A 662 15.97 -37.66 -3.98
N SER A 663 15.31 -38.81 -4.19
CA SER A 663 14.74 -39.62 -3.12
C SER A 663 15.80 -40.20 -2.19
N SER A 664 17.01 -40.48 -2.69
CA SER A 664 18.14 -40.94 -1.88
C SER A 664 18.57 -39.92 -0.81
N LEU A 665 18.26 -38.63 -0.99
CA LEU A 665 18.53 -37.57 0.00
C LEU A 665 17.75 -37.77 1.31
N LYS A 666 16.62 -38.49 1.27
CA LYS A 666 15.87 -38.90 2.49
C LYS A 666 16.72 -39.77 3.44
N ASN A 667 17.74 -40.46 2.93
CA ASN A 667 18.68 -41.22 3.76
C ASN A 667 19.62 -40.33 4.58
N LYS A 668 19.83 -39.08 4.15
CA LYS A 668 20.61 -38.06 4.86
C LYS A 668 19.71 -37.23 5.80
N ASN A 669 18.51 -36.84 5.35
CA ASN A 669 17.49 -36.17 6.17
C ASN A 669 16.12 -36.89 6.02
N PRO A 670 15.72 -37.77 6.96
CA PRO A 670 14.45 -38.50 6.89
C PRO A 670 13.18 -37.63 6.95
N ASN A 671 13.30 -36.34 7.32
CA ASN A 671 12.17 -35.40 7.33
C ASN A 671 11.94 -34.74 5.96
N LEU A 672 12.91 -34.82 5.03
CA LEU A 672 12.86 -34.21 3.72
C LEU A 672 11.72 -34.77 2.88
N LYS A 673 10.91 -33.87 2.30
CA LYS A 673 9.82 -34.20 1.39
C LYS A 673 10.27 -34.07 -0.06
N ILE A 674 9.99 -35.09 -0.88
CA ILE A 674 10.26 -35.09 -2.32
C ILE A 674 8.91 -35.20 -3.04
N MET A 675 8.55 -34.16 -3.78
CA MET A 675 7.29 -34.03 -4.52
C MET A 675 7.57 -33.86 -6.02
N VAL A 676 6.55 -33.98 -6.86
CA VAL A 676 6.65 -33.73 -8.30
C VAL A 676 5.70 -32.60 -8.71
N ALA A 677 6.22 -31.63 -9.48
CA ALA A 677 5.40 -30.63 -10.16
C ALA A 677 4.90 -31.19 -11.49
N VAL A 678 3.58 -31.13 -11.70
CA VAL A 678 2.97 -31.28 -13.02
C VAL A 678 2.74 -29.89 -13.61
N GLY A 679 3.19 -29.66 -14.86
CA GLY A 679 2.94 -28.41 -15.58
C GLY A 679 4.18 -27.59 -15.95
N GLY A 680 4.20 -26.32 -15.52
CA GLY A 680 5.11 -25.26 -15.96
C GLY A 680 4.71 -24.63 -17.30
N ALA A 681 5.23 -23.43 -17.59
CA ALA A 681 4.91 -22.61 -18.76
C ALA A 681 4.84 -23.38 -20.08
N SER A 682 5.85 -24.23 -20.34
CA SER A 682 5.98 -24.96 -21.60
C SER A 682 4.97 -26.09 -21.83
N THR A 683 4.20 -26.50 -20.81
CA THR A 683 3.25 -27.64 -20.91
C THR A 683 1.81 -27.30 -20.50
N SER A 684 1.59 -26.09 -20.01
CA SER A 684 0.33 -25.70 -19.34
C SER A 684 -0.93 -25.72 -20.21
N GLY A 685 -0.79 -25.66 -21.55
CA GLY A 685 -1.92 -25.82 -22.49
C GLY A 685 -2.67 -27.14 -22.37
N SER A 686 -2.02 -28.19 -21.84
CA SER A 686 -2.64 -29.51 -21.64
C SER A 686 -3.53 -29.62 -20.40
N PHE A 687 -3.54 -28.65 -19.47
CA PHE A 687 -4.40 -28.71 -18.28
C PHE A 687 -5.88 -28.61 -18.63
N SER A 688 -6.27 -27.61 -19.43
CA SER A 688 -7.67 -27.34 -19.79
C SER A 688 -8.43 -28.57 -20.33
N PRO A 689 -7.94 -29.30 -21.35
CA PRO A 689 -8.58 -30.54 -21.80
C PRO A 689 -8.51 -31.66 -20.75
N SER A 690 -7.47 -31.70 -19.91
CA SER A 690 -7.34 -32.69 -18.82
C SER A 690 -8.37 -32.50 -17.68
N VAL A 691 -8.85 -31.27 -17.44
CA VAL A 691 -9.78 -30.96 -16.32
C VAL A 691 -11.22 -30.67 -16.73
N SER A 692 -11.47 -30.30 -17.99
CA SER A 692 -12.81 -29.86 -18.46
C SER A 692 -13.85 -30.98 -18.63
N ARG A 693 -13.42 -32.26 -18.62
CA ARG A 693 -14.31 -33.43 -18.76
C ARG A 693 -14.25 -34.33 -17.51
N PRO A 694 -15.38 -34.73 -16.91
CA PRO A 694 -15.39 -35.56 -15.70
C PRO A 694 -14.65 -36.91 -15.83
N ASP A 695 -14.71 -37.57 -16.99
CA ASP A 695 -14.01 -38.84 -17.22
C ASP A 695 -12.49 -38.65 -17.39
N VAL A 696 -12.09 -37.59 -18.10
CA VAL A 696 -10.68 -37.21 -18.32
C VAL A 696 -10.04 -36.79 -17.01
N LEU A 697 -10.73 -35.92 -16.25
CA LEU A 697 -10.32 -35.45 -14.94
C LEU A 697 -10.15 -36.60 -13.93
N GLN A 698 -11.02 -37.61 -13.97
CA GLN A 698 -10.86 -38.79 -13.13
C GLN A 698 -9.61 -39.60 -13.51
N ARG A 699 -9.37 -39.85 -14.81
CA ARG A 699 -8.13 -40.50 -15.28
C ARG A 699 -6.90 -39.70 -14.85
N PHE A 700 -6.94 -38.37 -14.95
CA PHE A 700 -5.83 -37.50 -14.58
C PHE A 700 -5.49 -37.59 -13.09
N VAL A 701 -6.50 -37.54 -12.22
CA VAL A 701 -6.35 -37.70 -10.77
C VAL A 701 -5.77 -39.07 -10.40
N ASP A 702 -6.29 -40.15 -11.00
CA ASP A 702 -5.79 -41.50 -10.71
C ASP A 702 -4.38 -41.73 -11.28
N ASN A 703 -4.03 -41.19 -12.45
CA ASN A 703 -2.68 -41.29 -13.01
C ASN A 703 -1.64 -40.47 -12.23
N LEU A 704 -2.00 -39.27 -11.77
CA LEU A 704 -1.14 -38.47 -10.88
C LEU A 704 -0.91 -39.18 -9.53
N TYR A 705 -1.96 -39.76 -8.93
CA TYR A 705 -1.82 -40.61 -7.76
C TYR A 705 -0.90 -41.82 -8.03
N ASN A 706 -1.10 -42.53 -9.15
CA ASN A 706 -0.30 -43.70 -9.51
C ASN A 706 1.18 -43.35 -9.68
N LEU A 707 1.49 -42.19 -10.27
CA LEU A 707 2.84 -41.64 -10.38
C LEU A 707 3.49 -41.47 -8.99
N VAL A 708 2.81 -40.82 -8.04
CA VAL A 708 3.30 -40.63 -6.67
C VAL A 708 3.59 -41.97 -5.98
N LYS A 709 2.69 -42.95 -6.11
CA LYS A 709 2.87 -44.29 -5.53
C LYS A 709 4.00 -45.08 -6.20
N GLN A 710 4.16 -44.98 -7.52
CA GLN A 710 5.19 -45.68 -8.29
C GLN A 710 6.62 -45.23 -7.94
N TYR A 711 6.81 -43.94 -7.65
CA TYR A 711 8.11 -43.34 -7.38
C TYR A 711 8.37 -43.01 -5.90
N GLY A 712 7.46 -43.37 -4.98
CA GLY A 712 7.66 -43.18 -3.53
C GLY A 712 7.72 -41.71 -3.07
N LEU A 713 7.00 -40.84 -3.80
CA LEU A 713 6.97 -39.40 -3.56
C LEU A 713 6.03 -39.04 -2.40
N ASP A 714 6.24 -37.89 -1.77
CA ASP A 714 5.41 -37.40 -0.67
C ASP A 714 4.15 -36.64 -1.14
N GLY A 715 4.06 -36.28 -2.41
CA GLY A 715 2.94 -35.50 -2.95
C GLY A 715 3.17 -34.91 -4.34
N ILE A 716 2.19 -34.08 -4.75
CA ILE A 716 2.15 -33.36 -6.04
C ILE A 716 2.13 -31.86 -5.81
N ASP A 717 2.78 -31.13 -6.70
CA ASP A 717 2.60 -29.70 -6.90
C ASP A 717 1.92 -29.45 -8.26
N LEU A 718 0.96 -28.53 -8.31
CA LEU A 718 0.25 -28.14 -9.53
C LEU A 718 0.77 -26.80 -10.05
N ASP A 719 1.39 -26.80 -11.23
CA ASP A 719 1.95 -25.60 -11.84
C ASP A 719 1.26 -25.32 -13.18
N TRP A 720 0.01 -24.84 -13.13
CA TRP A 720 -0.73 -24.42 -14.32
C TRP A 720 -0.50 -22.94 -14.57
N GLU A 721 0.19 -22.64 -15.66
CA GLU A 721 0.49 -21.28 -16.13
C GLU A 721 -0.33 -20.89 -17.38
N TYR A 722 -1.51 -20.26 -17.26
CA TYR A 722 -2.33 -20.05 -16.07
C TYR A 722 -3.80 -20.38 -16.39
N PRO A 723 -4.61 -20.85 -15.42
CA PRO A 723 -6.06 -21.00 -15.64
C PRO A 723 -6.69 -19.63 -15.91
N SER A 724 -7.59 -19.57 -16.89
CA SER A 724 -8.40 -18.38 -17.14
C SER A 724 -9.54 -18.23 -16.12
N GLN A 725 -10.16 -17.05 -16.06
CA GLN A 725 -11.35 -16.84 -15.22
C GLN A 725 -12.52 -17.77 -15.57
N ALA A 726 -12.59 -18.31 -16.80
CA ALA A 726 -13.59 -19.30 -17.20
C ALA A 726 -13.29 -20.72 -16.65
N GLU A 727 -12.02 -21.04 -16.42
CA GLU A 727 -11.55 -22.35 -15.94
C GLU A 727 -11.44 -22.45 -14.42
N LYS A 728 -11.72 -21.33 -13.72
CA LYS A 728 -11.68 -21.19 -12.27
C LYS A 728 -12.40 -22.30 -11.51
N GLU A 729 -13.59 -22.70 -11.97
CA GLU A 729 -14.33 -23.81 -11.37
C GLU A 729 -13.66 -25.16 -11.68
N ASN A 730 -13.18 -25.39 -12.91
CA ASN A 730 -12.51 -26.64 -13.29
C ASN A 730 -11.24 -26.89 -12.46
N PHE A 731 -10.43 -25.85 -12.22
CA PHE A 731 -9.26 -25.94 -11.33
C PHE A 731 -9.67 -26.22 -9.87
N SER A 732 -10.76 -25.61 -9.41
CA SER A 732 -11.31 -25.84 -8.07
C SER A 732 -11.82 -27.29 -7.89
N GLN A 733 -12.50 -27.84 -8.90
CA GLN A 733 -12.91 -29.26 -8.90
C GLN A 733 -11.72 -30.22 -8.99
N PHE A 734 -10.68 -29.87 -9.75
CA PHE A 734 -9.46 -30.66 -9.86
C PHE A 734 -8.69 -30.73 -8.54
N THR A 735 -8.42 -29.59 -7.89
CA THR A 735 -7.75 -29.58 -6.57
C THR A 735 -8.54 -30.39 -5.53
N ARG A 736 -9.88 -30.29 -5.54
CA ARG A 736 -10.76 -31.07 -4.64
C ARG A 736 -10.63 -32.57 -4.88
N LYS A 737 -10.87 -33.04 -6.12
CA LYS A 737 -10.77 -34.48 -6.47
C LYS A 737 -9.38 -35.04 -6.21
N LEU A 738 -8.33 -34.29 -6.52
CA LEU A 738 -6.96 -34.73 -6.30
C LEU A 738 -6.64 -34.81 -4.79
N LYS A 739 -7.09 -33.85 -3.98
CA LYS A 739 -6.93 -33.92 -2.51
C LYS A 739 -7.73 -35.07 -1.90
N GLU A 740 -8.96 -35.30 -2.34
CA GLU A 740 -9.79 -36.45 -1.92
C GLU A 740 -9.06 -37.78 -2.16
N ARG A 741 -8.34 -37.91 -3.28
CA ARG A 741 -7.57 -39.11 -3.62
C ARG A 741 -6.28 -39.22 -2.82
N LEU A 742 -5.48 -38.15 -2.73
CA LEU A 742 -4.18 -38.12 -2.05
C LEU A 742 -4.29 -38.27 -0.53
N SER A 743 -5.37 -37.76 0.08
CA SER A 743 -5.60 -37.84 1.53
C SER A 743 -5.79 -39.29 2.03
N GLN A 744 -6.09 -40.24 1.14
CA GLN A 744 -6.23 -41.67 1.48
C GLN A 744 -4.90 -42.29 1.96
N ASP A 745 -3.77 -41.73 1.52
CA ASP A 745 -2.41 -42.16 1.88
C ASP A 745 -1.63 -41.09 2.67
N ASN A 746 -2.30 -40.03 3.13
CA ASN A 746 -1.68 -38.86 3.76
C ASN A 746 -0.60 -38.20 2.86
N LEU A 747 -0.87 -38.11 1.56
CA LEU A 747 -0.01 -37.45 0.58
C LEU A 747 -0.31 -35.94 0.48
N LEU A 748 0.73 -35.16 0.18
CA LEU A 748 0.68 -33.70 0.07
C LEU A 748 0.17 -33.25 -1.31
N LEU A 749 -0.51 -32.10 -1.31
CA LEU A 749 -0.90 -31.37 -2.52
C LEU A 749 -0.58 -29.89 -2.34
N SER A 750 0.21 -29.33 -3.25
CA SER A 750 0.47 -27.89 -3.34
C SER A 750 0.19 -27.36 -4.76
N ALA A 751 0.31 -26.06 -4.95
CA ALA A 751 0.28 -25.44 -6.27
C ALA A 751 1.24 -24.25 -6.34
N ALA A 752 1.95 -24.11 -7.45
CA ALA A 752 2.51 -22.85 -7.91
C ALA A 752 1.39 -21.99 -8.49
N VAL A 753 1.34 -20.71 -8.13
CA VAL A 753 0.22 -19.82 -8.50
C VAL A 753 0.66 -18.41 -8.82
N TYR A 754 -0.05 -17.79 -9.77
CA TYR A 754 0.14 -16.39 -10.14
C TYR A 754 -0.25 -15.45 -8.99
N SER A 755 0.65 -14.51 -8.66
CA SER A 755 0.61 -13.89 -7.33
C SER A 755 -0.15 -12.56 -7.23
N VAL A 756 -0.48 -11.88 -8.36
CA VAL A 756 -1.14 -10.55 -8.37
C VAL A 756 -2.52 -10.53 -9.02
N ASN A 757 -3.37 -9.54 -8.69
CA ASN A 757 -4.75 -9.37 -9.19
C ASN A 757 -4.85 -8.81 -10.63
N LEU A 758 -4.08 -9.39 -11.54
CA LEU A 758 -4.24 -9.22 -12.98
C LEU A 758 -5.05 -10.40 -13.55
N GLU A 759 -5.13 -10.52 -14.87
CA GLU A 759 -5.97 -11.51 -15.57
C GLU A 759 -5.79 -12.95 -15.07
N HIS A 760 -4.55 -13.44 -15.08
CA HIS A 760 -4.21 -14.79 -14.60
C HIS A 760 -4.52 -15.00 -13.10
N GLY A 761 -4.41 -13.95 -12.28
CA GLY A 761 -4.75 -14.01 -10.85
C GLY A 761 -6.23 -14.21 -10.57
N ARG A 762 -7.11 -14.04 -11.56
CA ARG A 762 -8.57 -14.23 -11.47
C ARG A 762 -9.03 -15.63 -11.87
N GLY A 763 -8.10 -16.49 -12.32
CA GLY A 763 -8.33 -17.92 -12.58
C GLY A 763 -8.46 -18.80 -11.34
N TYR A 764 -8.29 -18.27 -10.13
CA TYR A 764 -8.27 -19.05 -8.89
C TYR A 764 -9.50 -18.77 -8.01
N ASP A 765 -10.20 -19.81 -7.55
CA ASP A 765 -11.04 -19.66 -6.35
C ASP A 765 -10.19 -19.81 -5.10
N ILE A 766 -9.55 -18.71 -4.71
CA ILE A 766 -8.61 -18.67 -3.59
C ILE A 766 -9.20 -19.29 -2.31
N PRO A 767 -10.48 -19.04 -1.92
CA PRO A 767 -11.12 -19.71 -0.79
C PRO A 767 -11.31 -21.23 -0.96
N GLU A 768 -11.74 -21.74 -2.13
CA GLU A 768 -11.94 -23.18 -2.34
C GLU A 768 -10.61 -23.93 -2.43
N ILE A 769 -9.66 -23.47 -3.26
CA ILE A 769 -8.36 -24.17 -3.40
C ILE A 769 -7.57 -24.15 -2.09
N SER A 770 -7.70 -23.10 -1.27
CA SER A 770 -7.08 -23.03 0.06
C SER A 770 -7.60 -24.07 1.05
N LYS A 771 -8.74 -24.72 0.80
CA LYS A 771 -9.20 -25.89 1.58
C LYS A 771 -8.43 -27.14 1.17
N ASN A 772 -8.24 -27.32 -0.14
CA ASN A 772 -7.73 -28.53 -0.78
C ASN A 772 -6.20 -28.63 -0.75
N LEU A 773 -5.49 -27.52 -0.96
CA LEU A 773 -4.03 -27.45 -0.95
C LEU A 773 -3.49 -27.46 0.49
N ASP A 774 -2.42 -28.20 0.77
CA ASP A 774 -1.72 -28.16 2.07
C ASP A 774 -0.89 -26.89 2.22
N PHE A 775 -0.31 -26.40 1.12
CA PHE A 775 0.37 -25.12 1.00
C PHE A 775 0.34 -24.58 -0.44
N ILE A 776 0.63 -23.29 -0.62
CA ILE A 776 0.45 -22.53 -1.85
C ILE A 776 1.76 -21.77 -2.14
N ASN A 777 2.44 -22.12 -3.22
CA ASN A 777 3.70 -21.52 -3.65
C ASN A 777 3.40 -20.25 -4.46
N LEU A 778 3.41 -19.09 -3.81
CA LEU A 778 3.16 -17.81 -4.47
C LEU A 778 4.37 -17.43 -5.32
N MET A 779 4.19 -17.31 -6.64
CA MET A 779 5.24 -16.82 -7.53
C MET A 779 5.35 -15.29 -7.41
N THR A 780 5.98 -14.83 -6.32
CA THR A 780 6.22 -13.40 -6.00
C THR A 780 7.49 -12.85 -6.68
N TYR A 781 7.66 -13.22 -7.94
CA TYR A 781 8.72 -12.81 -8.86
C TYR A 781 8.12 -12.69 -10.26
N ASP A 782 8.92 -12.28 -11.25
CA ASP A 782 8.47 -11.93 -12.60
C ASP A 782 7.40 -10.82 -12.61
N LEU A 783 7.40 -10.02 -11.55
CA LEU A 783 6.51 -8.87 -11.35
C LEU A 783 6.92 -7.69 -12.24
N ARG A 784 8.15 -7.73 -12.76
CA ARG A 784 8.84 -6.68 -13.53
C ARG A 784 9.92 -7.30 -14.43
N GLY A 785 10.11 -6.74 -15.62
CA GLY A 785 11.09 -7.23 -16.59
C GLY A 785 11.10 -6.43 -17.89
N ALA A 786 11.88 -6.89 -18.86
CA ALA A 786 12.20 -6.18 -20.10
C ALA A 786 11.03 -5.94 -21.08
N TRP A 787 9.81 -6.31 -20.70
CA TRP A 787 8.56 -5.86 -21.33
C TRP A 787 8.18 -4.42 -20.95
N ALA A 788 8.79 -3.86 -19.90
CA ALA A 788 8.66 -2.46 -19.53
C ALA A 788 9.64 -1.56 -20.31
N PRO A 789 9.27 -0.30 -20.63
CA PRO A 789 10.12 0.64 -21.36
C PRO A 789 11.28 1.25 -20.52
N ALA A 790 11.41 0.84 -19.26
CA ALA A 790 12.41 1.33 -18.32
C ALA A 790 12.83 0.23 -17.34
N THR A 791 13.97 0.40 -16.67
CA THR A 791 14.52 -0.56 -15.70
C THR A 791 13.63 -0.71 -14.47
N GLU A 792 13.21 -1.95 -14.17
CA GLU A 792 12.40 -2.29 -13.01
C GLU A 792 12.90 -3.59 -12.37
N ILE A 793 12.86 -3.70 -11.04
CA ILE A 793 13.46 -4.83 -10.32
C ILE A 793 12.52 -6.04 -10.27
N ASN A 794 13.01 -7.24 -10.64
CA ASN A 794 12.25 -8.49 -10.80
C ASN A 794 11.15 -8.75 -9.75
N ALA A 795 11.52 -8.68 -8.46
CA ALA A 795 10.68 -9.06 -7.33
C ALA A 795 10.74 -8.03 -6.19
N PRO A 796 10.20 -6.81 -6.38
CA PRO A 796 10.37 -5.72 -5.42
C PRO A 796 9.51 -5.99 -4.18
N LEU A 797 10.08 -5.89 -2.96
CA LEU A 797 9.36 -6.22 -1.74
C LEU A 797 8.22 -5.21 -1.49
N TYR A 798 8.48 -3.93 -1.75
CA TYR A 798 7.50 -2.86 -1.78
C TYR A 798 7.72 -1.99 -3.03
N ASP A 799 6.73 -1.17 -3.37
CA ASP A 799 6.82 -0.09 -4.34
C ASP A 799 5.88 1.02 -3.86
N GLY A 800 6.36 2.27 -3.83
CA GLY A 800 5.54 3.42 -3.44
C GLY A 800 4.47 3.81 -4.48
N SER A 801 4.50 3.19 -5.66
CA SER A 801 3.67 3.52 -6.82
C SER A 801 2.81 2.36 -7.35
N SER A 802 3.04 1.12 -6.91
CA SER A 802 2.41 -0.07 -7.51
C SER A 802 2.01 -1.15 -6.50
N GLU A 803 0.89 -1.81 -6.76
CA GLU A 803 0.44 -3.02 -6.05
C GLU A 803 1.07 -4.31 -6.61
N ILE A 804 1.82 -4.23 -7.73
CA ILE A 804 2.46 -5.37 -8.37
C ILE A 804 3.86 -5.56 -7.72
N THR A 805 3.85 -6.04 -6.47
CA THR A 805 5.00 -6.20 -5.56
C THR A 805 4.85 -7.48 -4.74
N VAL A 806 5.92 -7.97 -4.10
CA VAL A 806 5.83 -9.14 -3.20
C VAL A 806 4.79 -8.91 -2.09
N ASP A 807 4.78 -7.70 -1.50
CA ASP A 807 3.79 -7.33 -0.48
C ASP A 807 2.36 -7.23 -1.03
N GLY A 808 2.16 -6.62 -2.21
CA GLY A 808 0.87 -6.53 -2.86
C GLY A 808 0.30 -7.89 -3.27
N SER A 809 1.14 -8.80 -3.74
CA SER A 809 0.78 -10.20 -4.01
C SER A 809 0.28 -10.93 -2.75
N VAL A 810 1.03 -10.85 -1.66
CA VAL A 810 0.66 -11.49 -0.39
C VAL A 810 -0.63 -10.88 0.17
N ARG A 811 -0.75 -9.54 0.14
CA ARG A 811 -1.99 -8.85 0.53
C ARG A 811 -3.19 -9.25 -0.34
N TYR A 812 -3.00 -9.46 -1.65
CA TYR A 812 -4.07 -9.94 -2.54
C TYR A 812 -4.56 -11.33 -2.13
N TRP A 813 -3.65 -12.30 -1.95
CA TRP A 813 -4.03 -13.67 -1.58
C TRP A 813 -4.66 -13.76 -0.18
N LEU A 814 -4.10 -13.08 0.82
CA LEU A 814 -4.68 -13.00 2.16
C LEU A 814 -6.08 -12.37 2.14
N LYS A 815 -6.25 -11.22 1.45
CA LYS A 815 -7.55 -10.54 1.33
C LYS A 815 -8.58 -11.35 0.57
N SER A 816 -8.14 -12.20 -0.36
CA SER A 816 -8.98 -13.11 -1.14
C SER A 816 -9.32 -14.41 -0.41
N GLY A 817 -8.90 -14.57 0.85
CA GLY A 817 -9.32 -15.66 1.73
C GLY A 817 -8.32 -16.80 1.92
N ALA A 818 -7.07 -16.66 1.47
CA ALA A 818 -6.03 -17.66 1.75
C ALA A 818 -5.56 -17.58 3.22
N PRO A 819 -5.45 -18.71 3.95
CA PRO A 819 -4.81 -18.75 5.26
C PRO A 819 -3.32 -18.42 5.15
N ALA A 820 -2.82 -17.52 6.01
CA ALA A 820 -1.42 -17.10 5.99
C ALA A 820 -0.46 -18.30 6.15
N GLU A 821 -0.80 -19.23 7.04
CA GLU A 821 -0.04 -20.45 7.32
C GLU A 821 0.06 -21.44 6.14
N LYS A 822 -0.70 -21.21 5.05
CA LYS A 822 -0.60 -21.96 3.80
C LYS A 822 0.18 -21.21 2.70
N LEU A 823 0.34 -19.89 2.79
CA LEU A 823 1.06 -19.10 1.79
C LEU A 823 2.57 -19.26 1.96
N ILE A 824 3.26 -19.64 0.89
CA ILE A 824 4.70 -19.84 0.84
C ILE A 824 5.28 -18.78 -0.11
N LEU A 825 6.23 -17.98 0.39
CA LEU A 825 6.74 -16.80 -0.31
C LEU A 825 7.82 -17.15 -1.35
N GLY A 826 7.55 -16.98 -2.65
CA GLY A 826 8.48 -17.28 -3.73
C GLY A 826 9.62 -16.27 -3.87
N ILE A 827 10.84 -16.79 -3.99
CA ILE A 827 12.09 -16.05 -4.17
C ILE A 827 12.74 -16.48 -5.49
N PRO A 828 13.09 -15.54 -6.39
CA PRO A 828 13.86 -15.84 -7.58
C PRO A 828 15.35 -15.92 -7.22
N PHE A 829 16.05 -16.94 -7.69
CA PHE A 829 17.52 -16.99 -7.66
C PHE A 829 18.13 -16.43 -8.96
N TYR A 830 17.40 -15.52 -9.61
CA TYR A 830 17.74 -14.86 -10.85
C TYR A 830 17.22 -13.42 -10.85
N GLY A 831 17.87 -12.56 -11.63
CA GLY A 831 17.43 -11.21 -11.93
C GLY A 831 16.81 -11.11 -13.32
N ARG A 832 16.00 -10.06 -13.53
CA ARG A 832 15.58 -9.64 -14.87
C ARG A 832 16.39 -8.43 -15.32
N ALA A 833 16.90 -8.52 -16.53
CA ALA A 833 17.97 -7.69 -17.07
C ALA A 833 17.51 -6.86 -18.27
N PHE A 834 18.10 -5.69 -18.43
CA PHE A 834 17.70 -4.65 -19.38
C PHE A 834 18.94 -4.08 -20.08
N THR A 835 18.81 -3.76 -21.36
CA THR A 835 19.76 -2.90 -22.08
C THR A 835 19.24 -1.45 -22.02
N THR A 836 20.09 -0.52 -21.61
CA THR A 836 19.77 0.90 -21.41
C THR A 836 20.56 1.80 -22.37
N ASN A 837 20.40 3.13 -22.25
CA ASN A 837 21.28 4.08 -22.93
C ASN A 837 22.59 4.40 -22.17
N GLY A 838 22.81 3.83 -20.97
CA GLY A 838 23.99 4.07 -20.13
C GLY A 838 24.12 5.48 -19.52
N GLN A 839 23.16 6.38 -19.72
CA GLN A 839 23.20 7.76 -19.18
C GLN A 839 22.72 7.85 -17.72
N SER A 840 21.93 6.89 -17.27
CA SER A 840 21.47 6.73 -15.89
C SER A 840 21.71 5.29 -15.44
N LYS A 841 21.83 5.09 -14.12
CA LYS A 841 22.01 3.77 -13.49
C LYS A 841 20.83 3.35 -12.60
N GLY A 842 19.90 4.24 -12.29
CA GLY A 842 18.81 3.98 -11.34
C GLY A 842 17.70 3.07 -11.88
N VAL A 843 16.78 2.68 -11.00
CA VAL A 843 15.43 2.20 -11.36
C VAL A 843 14.70 3.31 -12.15
N GLY A 844 13.89 2.95 -13.15
CA GLY A 844 13.21 3.89 -14.04
C GLY A 844 14.11 4.48 -15.14
N THR A 845 15.31 3.95 -15.35
CA THR A 845 16.17 4.33 -16.48
C THR A 845 15.58 3.80 -17.79
N PRO A 846 15.41 4.61 -18.85
CA PRO A 846 14.89 4.13 -20.13
C PRO A 846 15.68 2.95 -20.70
N ALA A 847 14.96 1.91 -21.12
CA ALA A 847 15.50 0.67 -21.64
C ALA A 847 15.12 0.48 -23.12
N SER A 848 16.04 -0.08 -23.92
CA SER A 848 15.79 -0.44 -25.32
C SER A 848 15.32 -1.89 -25.50
N GLY A 849 15.11 -2.63 -24.40
CA GLY A 849 14.71 -4.02 -24.39
C GLY A 849 15.54 -4.88 -23.41
N PRO A 850 15.57 -6.20 -23.57
CA PRO A 850 16.26 -7.11 -22.66
C PRO A 850 17.77 -6.88 -22.57
N GLY A 851 18.33 -7.24 -21.41
CA GLY A 851 19.77 -7.34 -21.22
C GLY A 851 20.37 -8.50 -22.02
N ALA A 852 21.69 -8.47 -22.21
CA ALA A 852 22.41 -9.56 -22.85
C ALA A 852 22.25 -10.88 -22.06
N PRO A 853 22.11 -12.03 -22.74
CA PRO A 853 22.01 -13.33 -22.09
C PRO A 853 23.30 -13.66 -21.32
N GLY A 854 23.15 -14.33 -20.18
CA GLY A 854 24.26 -14.87 -19.41
C GLY A 854 24.85 -16.14 -20.04
N PRO A 855 26.11 -16.50 -19.73
CA PRO A 855 26.77 -17.70 -20.28
C PRO A 855 26.12 -19.03 -19.82
N ILE A 856 25.41 -19.03 -18.69
CA ILE A 856 24.71 -20.16 -18.08
C ILE A 856 23.20 -20.04 -18.30
N SER A 857 22.60 -18.85 -18.14
CA SER A 857 21.17 -18.63 -18.36
C SER A 857 20.77 -18.71 -19.83
N GLN A 858 21.61 -18.17 -20.72
CA GLN A 858 21.45 -18.16 -22.18
C GLN A 858 20.16 -17.51 -22.73
N GLU A 859 19.35 -16.89 -21.86
CA GLU A 859 18.11 -16.18 -22.19
C GLU A 859 18.30 -14.66 -22.10
N GLY A 860 17.91 -13.94 -23.16
CA GLY A 860 18.00 -12.48 -23.20
C GLY A 860 17.04 -11.83 -22.19
N GLY A 861 17.59 -11.08 -21.23
CA GLY A 861 16.83 -10.44 -20.17
C GLY A 861 16.70 -11.24 -18.87
N VAL A 862 17.42 -12.36 -18.74
CA VAL A 862 17.53 -13.15 -17.49
C VAL A 862 19.00 -13.39 -17.15
N LEU A 863 19.36 -13.24 -15.88
CA LEU A 863 20.67 -13.63 -15.34
C LEU A 863 20.49 -14.38 -14.03
N ASN A 864 21.11 -15.55 -13.90
CA ASN A 864 21.15 -16.34 -12.67
C ASN A 864 21.98 -15.61 -11.60
N TYR A 865 21.70 -15.82 -10.31
CA TYR A 865 22.48 -15.17 -9.24
C TYR A 865 23.99 -15.52 -9.32
N ASN A 866 24.34 -16.76 -9.64
CA ASN A 866 25.73 -17.16 -9.86
C ASN A 866 26.44 -16.43 -11.02
N GLU A 867 25.69 -15.94 -12.01
CA GLU A 867 26.20 -15.03 -13.05
C GLU A 867 26.30 -13.60 -12.51
N ILE A 868 25.26 -13.07 -11.86
CA ILE A 868 25.22 -11.69 -11.35
C ILE A 868 26.33 -11.47 -10.30
N CYS A 869 26.53 -12.39 -9.36
CA CYS A 869 27.56 -12.26 -8.34
C CYS A 869 28.98 -12.46 -8.92
N SER A 870 29.13 -13.30 -9.95
CA SER A 870 30.39 -13.42 -10.71
C SER A 870 30.68 -12.15 -11.50
N ASN A 871 29.65 -11.51 -12.03
CA ASN A 871 29.72 -10.25 -12.77
C ASN A 871 30.13 -9.08 -11.87
N ILE A 872 29.59 -8.99 -10.66
CA ILE A 872 30.02 -8.02 -9.64
C ILE A 872 31.49 -8.27 -9.24
N LYS A 873 31.85 -9.52 -8.93
CA LYS A 873 33.17 -9.87 -8.39
C LYS A 873 34.31 -9.78 -9.41
N ASN A 874 34.12 -10.40 -10.57
CA ASN A 874 35.19 -10.63 -11.57
C ASN A 874 35.14 -9.61 -12.72
N GLU A 875 33.97 -9.05 -13.00
CA GLU A 875 33.73 -8.12 -14.11
C GLU A 875 33.49 -6.67 -13.68
N HIS A 876 33.48 -6.40 -12.37
CA HIS A 876 33.30 -5.07 -11.77
C HIS A 876 31.98 -4.39 -12.15
N TRP A 877 30.87 -5.12 -12.11
CA TRP A 877 29.53 -4.50 -12.11
C TRP A 877 29.31 -3.76 -10.78
N GLU A 878 28.74 -2.56 -10.85
CA GLU A 878 28.39 -1.76 -9.68
C GLU A 878 27.05 -2.23 -9.09
N GLU A 879 27.06 -2.80 -7.88
CA GLU A 879 25.84 -3.13 -7.12
C GLU A 879 25.33 -1.90 -6.35
N PHE A 880 24.02 -1.70 -6.41
CA PHE A 880 23.27 -0.72 -5.64
C PHE A 880 22.12 -1.43 -4.91
N PHE A 881 21.55 -0.79 -3.89
CA PHE A 881 20.40 -1.33 -3.16
C PHE A 881 19.28 -0.28 -3.11
N GLU A 882 18.12 -0.61 -3.67
CA GLU A 882 16.96 0.27 -3.68
C GLU A 882 16.25 0.20 -2.31
N GLU A 883 16.55 1.16 -1.44
CA GLU A 883 16.08 1.18 -0.05
C GLU A 883 14.56 1.34 0.10
N SER A 884 13.85 1.87 -0.91
CA SER A 884 12.38 1.93 -0.88
C SER A 884 11.74 0.57 -1.22
N GLN A 885 12.36 -0.19 -2.12
CA GLN A 885 11.85 -1.50 -2.59
C GLN A 885 12.46 -2.70 -1.85
N LYS A 886 13.54 -2.49 -1.08
CA LYS A 886 14.32 -3.50 -0.33
C LYS A 886 14.92 -4.63 -1.18
N VAL A 887 15.42 -4.27 -2.36
CA VAL A 887 16.04 -5.18 -3.33
C VAL A 887 17.26 -4.57 -4.02
N PRO A 888 18.28 -5.37 -4.38
CA PRO A 888 19.44 -4.91 -5.13
C PRO A 888 19.17 -4.73 -6.64
N TYR A 889 20.03 -3.93 -7.27
CA TYR A 889 20.24 -3.96 -8.71
C TYR A 889 21.74 -3.75 -9.02
N ALA A 890 22.22 -4.28 -10.14
CA ALA A 890 23.62 -4.18 -10.56
C ALA A 890 23.73 -3.62 -11.99
N VAL A 891 24.79 -2.84 -12.26
CA VAL A 891 24.93 -2.09 -13.52
C VAL A 891 26.37 -2.14 -14.05
N LYS A 892 26.53 -2.30 -15.37
CA LYS A 892 27.81 -2.13 -16.07
C LYS A 892 27.60 -1.60 -17.49
N GLY A 893 28.16 -0.43 -17.77
CA GLY A 893 28.03 0.22 -19.08
C GLY A 893 26.56 0.52 -19.39
N ASN A 894 25.99 -0.18 -20.38
CA ASN A 894 24.57 -0.10 -20.71
C ASN A 894 23.71 -1.25 -20.14
N GLN A 895 24.32 -2.26 -19.51
CA GLN A 895 23.60 -3.41 -18.94
C GLN A 895 23.18 -3.12 -17.50
N TRP A 896 21.94 -3.49 -17.16
CA TRP A 896 21.33 -3.29 -15.86
C TRP A 896 20.53 -4.54 -15.46
N VAL A 897 20.60 -4.99 -14.21
CA VAL A 897 19.84 -6.15 -13.72
C VAL A 897 19.27 -5.91 -12.32
N GLY A 898 17.97 -6.14 -12.14
CA GLY A 898 17.30 -6.10 -10.84
C GLY A 898 16.99 -7.51 -10.35
N TYR A 899 17.40 -7.84 -9.12
CA TYR A 899 17.49 -9.23 -8.65
C TYR A 899 17.31 -9.36 -7.13
N ASP A 900 17.52 -10.56 -6.58
CA ASP A 900 17.61 -10.81 -5.14
C ASP A 900 19.02 -11.25 -4.73
N ASN A 901 19.49 -10.72 -3.60
CA ASN A 901 20.73 -11.14 -2.94
C ASN A 901 20.45 -11.56 -1.49
N ALA A 902 21.47 -12.03 -0.78
CA ALA A 902 21.32 -12.44 0.62
C ALA A 902 20.76 -11.33 1.54
N ARG A 903 20.93 -10.05 1.22
CA ARG A 903 20.34 -8.94 1.98
C ARG A 903 18.83 -8.84 1.74
N SER A 904 18.38 -8.78 0.50
CA SER A 904 16.93 -8.67 0.20
C SER A 904 16.15 -9.93 0.61
N ILE A 905 16.77 -11.11 0.50
CA ILE A 905 16.18 -12.35 1.00
C ILE A 905 15.98 -12.30 2.53
N ASN A 906 16.92 -11.76 3.31
CA ASN A 906 16.71 -11.60 4.75
C ASN A 906 15.60 -10.57 5.08
N GLU A 907 15.39 -9.53 4.26
CA GLU A 907 14.22 -8.64 4.40
C GLU A 907 12.90 -9.39 4.08
N LYS A 908 12.92 -10.30 3.09
CA LYS A 908 11.78 -11.16 2.72
C LYS A 908 11.51 -12.26 3.77
N VAL A 909 12.54 -12.79 4.44
CA VAL A 909 12.42 -13.64 5.64
C VAL A 909 11.70 -12.89 6.75
N ASN A 910 12.20 -11.70 7.11
CA ASN A 910 11.60 -10.84 8.14
C ASN A 910 10.13 -10.52 7.81
N TYR A 911 9.82 -10.27 6.53
CA TYR A 911 8.46 -10.08 6.03
C TYR A 911 7.58 -11.33 6.20
N ALA A 912 8.07 -12.50 5.79
CA ALA A 912 7.33 -13.76 5.89
C ALA A 912 7.00 -14.13 7.35
N GLN A 913 7.97 -13.98 8.27
CA GLN A 913 7.75 -14.19 9.71
C GLN A 913 6.74 -13.18 10.28
N LYS A 914 6.86 -11.89 9.95
CA LYS A 914 5.99 -10.82 10.42
C LYS A 914 4.53 -10.95 9.96
N ASN A 915 4.29 -11.56 8.81
CA ASN A 915 2.95 -11.83 8.28
C ASN A 915 2.42 -13.23 8.64
N GLY A 916 3.19 -14.05 9.37
CA GLY A 916 2.79 -15.41 9.76
C GLY A 916 2.60 -16.36 8.58
N LEU A 917 3.42 -16.20 7.53
CA LEU A 917 3.35 -17.04 6.34
C LEU A 917 3.78 -18.47 6.65
N GLY A 918 3.34 -19.45 5.84
CA GLY A 918 3.65 -20.87 6.04
C GLY A 918 5.10 -21.27 5.75
N GLY A 919 5.85 -20.42 5.03
CA GLY A 919 7.23 -20.68 4.65
C GLY A 919 7.72 -19.79 3.50
N MET A 920 8.83 -20.22 2.88
CA MET A 920 9.42 -19.60 1.69
C MET A 920 9.72 -20.67 0.63
N MET A 921 9.70 -20.26 -0.63
CA MET A 921 9.89 -21.09 -1.82
C MET A 921 10.99 -20.47 -2.68
N VAL A 922 11.78 -21.28 -3.39
CA VAL A 922 12.87 -20.81 -4.25
C VAL A 922 12.78 -21.39 -5.66
N TRP A 923 12.87 -20.51 -6.65
CA TRP A 923 13.03 -20.86 -8.06
C TRP A 923 14.35 -20.29 -8.58
N ALA A 924 15.38 -21.09 -8.87
CA ALA A 924 15.56 -22.51 -8.59
C ALA A 924 16.98 -22.77 -8.05
N ILE A 925 17.17 -23.83 -7.25
CA ILE A 925 18.34 -23.95 -6.35
C ILE A 925 19.71 -24.04 -7.05
N HIS A 926 19.77 -24.36 -8.35
CA HIS A 926 21.03 -24.38 -9.12
C HIS A 926 21.53 -23.00 -9.57
N GLN A 927 20.70 -21.96 -9.47
CA GLN A 927 21.03 -20.59 -9.88
C GLN A 927 21.77 -19.81 -8.77
N ASP A 928 21.77 -20.31 -7.53
CA ASP A 928 22.59 -19.82 -6.40
C ASP A 928 24.08 -20.07 -6.67
N ASP A 929 24.96 -19.48 -5.85
CA ASP A 929 26.41 -19.77 -5.86
C ASP A 929 26.69 -21.14 -5.21
N VAL A 930 26.29 -22.21 -5.90
CA VAL A 930 26.49 -23.61 -5.45
C VAL A 930 27.97 -24.04 -5.45
N GLN A 931 28.81 -23.29 -6.16
CA GLN A 931 30.24 -23.56 -6.31
C GLN A 931 31.12 -22.75 -5.34
N GLY A 932 30.64 -21.65 -4.77
CA GLY A 932 31.40 -20.77 -3.88
C GLY A 932 32.36 -19.86 -4.65
N VAL A 933 32.02 -19.51 -5.90
CA VAL A 933 32.82 -18.65 -6.78
C VAL A 933 32.78 -17.22 -6.28
N CYS A 934 31.61 -16.76 -5.83
CA CYS A 934 31.38 -15.42 -5.35
C CYS A 934 31.75 -15.30 -3.87
N GLY A 935 31.29 -16.23 -3.04
CA GLY A 935 31.56 -16.23 -1.60
C GLY A 935 31.18 -17.53 -0.89
N GLU A 936 30.25 -17.45 0.05
CA GLU A 936 29.74 -18.64 0.73
C GLU A 936 28.87 -19.49 -0.21
N LYS A 937 29.12 -20.80 -0.25
CA LYS A 937 28.27 -21.75 -0.99
C LYS A 937 26.82 -21.70 -0.55
N ASN A 938 25.89 -21.68 -1.51
CA ASN A 938 24.44 -21.64 -1.30
C ASN A 938 24.01 -20.40 -0.49
N ALA A 939 24.57 -19.23 -0.79
CA ALA A 939 24.34 -18.00 -0.03
C ALA A 939 22.88 -17.56 -0.01
N LEU A 940 22.16 -17.68 -1.13
CA LEU A 940 20.74 -17.32 -1.19
C LEU A 940 19.88 -18.34 -0.44
N LEU A 941 20.13 -19.64 -0.64
CA LEU A 941 19.36 -20.69 0.03
C LEU A 941 19.58 -20.71 1.55
N LYS A 942 20.79 -20.40 2.02
CA LYS A 942 21.05 -20.17 3.46
C LYS A 942 20.34 -18.93 3.99
N ALA A 943 20.31 -17.84 3.23
CA ALA A 943 19.54 -16.67 3.60
C ALA A 943 18.04 -16.98 3.68
N VAL A 944 17.48 -17.82 2.80
CA VAL A 944 16.10 -18.31 2.91
C VAL A 944 15.92 -19.21 4.14
N ASN A 945 16.86 -20.10 4.43
CA ASN A 945 16.77 -21.05 5.57
C ASN A 945 16.77 -20.35 6.94
N ASN A 946 17.19 -19.07 7.03
CA ASN A 946 16.99 -18.23 8.21
C ASN A 946 15.51 -18.08 8.61
N ILE A 947 14.55 -18.44 7.74
CA ILE A 947 13.12 -18.47 8.04
C ILE A 947 12.77 -19.32 9.28
N HIS A 948 13.54 -20.37 9.57
CA HIS A 948 13.37 -21.21 10.76
C HIS A 948 14.01 -20.61 12.04
N GLY A 949 14.74 -19.49 11.91
CA GLY A 949 15.32 -18.76 13.03
C GLY A 949 14.25 -18.04 13.85
N SER A 950 14.24 -18.24 15.16
CA SER A 950 13.40 -17.44 16.07
C SER A 950 13.78 -15.96 15.99
N LEU A 951 12.81 -15.05 16.24
CA LEU A 951 12.99 -13.59 16.29
C LEU A 951 13.86 -13.14 17.49
N GLY A 952 15.14 -13.50 17.46
CA GLY A 952 16.03 -13.47 18.63
C GLY A 952 17.48 -13.86 18.37
N GLY A 953 18.02 -13.60 17.17
CA GLY A 953 19.44 -13.83 16.87
C GLY A 953 19.93 -12.94 15.73
N GLY A 954 20.99 -12.16 15.97
CA GLY A 954 21.67 -11.41 14.92
C GLY A 954 22.70 -12.28 14.22
N VAL A 955 22.42 -12.71 12.99
CA VAL A 955 23.42 -13.40 12.15
C VAL A 955 24.42 -12.36 11.65
N SER A 956 25.70 -12.49 12.05
CA SER A 956 26.78 -11.67 11.50
C SER A 956 27.02 -12.03 10.03
N PRO A 957 27.21 -11.07 9.11
CA PRO A 957 27.46 -11.36 7.71
C PRO A 957 28.74 -12.20 7.49
N PRO A 958 28.73 -13.20 6.58
CA PRO A 958 29.92 -13.90 6.14
C PRO A 958 30.87 -12.96 5.39
N GLY A 959 32.12 -12.92 5.84
CA GLY A 959 33.29 -12.18 5.33
C GLY A 959 33.19 -11.43 3.98
N GLN A 960 33.24 -10.10 4.06
CA GLN A 960 33.90 -9.29 3.02
C GLN A 960 35.40 -9.67 2.97
N GLN A 961 35.96 -9.80 1.76
CA GLN A 961 37.42 -9.96 1.61
C GLN A 961 38.14 -8.62 1.88
N PRO A 962 39.44 -8.65 2.26
CA PRO A 962 40.03 -7.54 3.00
C PRO A 962 40.35 -6.33 2.13
N ILE A 963 39.97 -5.13 2.60
CA ILE A 963 40.71 -3.92 2.25
C ILE A 963 42.09 -4.01 2.92
N ILE A 964 43.14 -3.80 2.14
CA ILE A 964 44.51 -3.71 2.63
C ILE A 964 44.66 -2.39 3.39
N ASP A 965 44.91 -2.46 4.70
CA ASP A 965 45.44 -1.31 5.44
C ASP A 965 46.85 -1.61 5.93
N ASN A 966 47.75 -0.66 5.70
CA ASN A 966 49.17 -0.79 6.02
C ASN A 966 49.45 -0.18 7.38
N ASN A 967 49.45 -1.00 8.44
CA ASN A 967 50.56 -1.13 9.40
C ASN A 967 50.17 -1.93 10.65
N ILE A 968 50.86 -3.06 10.87
CA ILE A 968 51.61 -3.41 12.09
C ILE A 968 52.25 -4.79 11.85
N ARG A 969 53.58 -4.90 11.98
CA ARG A 969 54.30 -6.19 11.83
C ARG A 969 54.24 -7.00 13.14
N PRO A 970 54.17 -8.34 13.06
CA PRO A 970 54.22 -9.20 14.23
C PRO A 970 55.64 -9.32 14.81
N THR A 971 55.73 -9.64 16.09
CA THR A 971 56.97 -9.98 16.79
C THR A 971 57.33 -11.45 16.63
N GLN A 972 58.51 -11.75 16.07
CA GLN A 972 59.34 -12.91 16.44
C GLN A 972 60.83 -12.55 16.35
N GLU A 973 61.68 -13.38 16.95
CA GLU A 973 63.09 -13.11 17.26
C GLU A 973 64.01 -13.28 16.02
N GLY A 974 65.14 -12.55 15.94
CA GLY A 974 65.94 -12.51 14.69
C GLY A 974 67.42 -12.05 14.72
N ASN A 975 67.87 -11.32 15.75
CA ASN A 975 69.30 -11.03 16.06
C ASN A 975 70.09 -10.04 15.11
N GLN A 976 71.17 -9.45 15.67
CA GLN A 976 72.32 -8.74 15.05
C GLN A 976 72.16 -7.33 14.39
N ASN A 977 72.22 -6.27 15.23
CA ASN A 977 73.22 -5.17 15.31
C ASN A 977 74.20 -4.85 14.13
N PRO A 978 74.83 -3.64 14.03
CA PRO A 978 74.68 -2.34 14.76
C PRO A 978 74.76 -1.08 13.80
N PRO A 979 75.26 0.14 14.16
CA PRO A 979 74.61 1.21 14.97
C PRO A 979 74.66 2.66 14.36
N ASN A 980 74.30 3.68 15.18
CA ASN A 980 74.60 5.15 15.09
C ASN A 980 73.72 6.03 14.15
N THR A 981 73.33 7.30 14.46
CA THR A 981 73.58 8.20 15.64
C THR A 981 72.53 9.34 15.77
N ILE A 982 71.96 9.56 16.99
CA ILE A 982 72.04 10.77 17.86
C ILE A 982 71.93 12.21 17.22
N PRO A 983 71.20 13.23 17.79
CA PRO A 983 70.04 13.20 18.75
C PRO A 983 69.04 14.43 18.79
N ASN A 984 67.92 14.28 19.54
CA ASN A 984 67.23 15.23 20.48
C ASN A 984 66.65 16.66 20.20
N ASN A 985 65.73 17.04 21.13
CA ASN A 985 65.31 18.37 21.67
C ASN A 985 64.22 19.21 20.92
N ASN A 986 63.27 19.91 21.58
CA ASN A 986 62.73 19.81 22.96
C ASN A 986 61.41 20.62 23.20
N TYR A 987 60.65 20.24 24.25
CA TYR A 987 59.65 20.99 25.08
C TYR A 987 58.51 21.87 24.49
N ASN A 988 57.27 21.39 24.67
CA ASN A 988 56.09 21.94 25.40
C ASN A 988 56.22 23.34 26.11
N ASN A 989 55.16 24.13 26.43
CA ASN A 989 53.80 23.77 26.91
C ASN A 989 52.79 24.97 27.00
N ASN A 990 51.52 24.65 27.32
CA ASN A 990 50.49 25.46 28.04
C ASN A 990 49.56 26.50 27.33
N GLU A 991 48.42 26.76 28.02
CA GLU A 991 47.18 27.45 27.57
C GLU A 991 46.96 28.85 28.24
N VAL A 992 45.92 29.61 27.81
CA VAL A 992 44.92 30.38 28.63
C VAL A 992 44.10 31.40 27.78
N ARG A 993 42.88 31.78 28.24
CA ARG A 993 41.97 32.87 27.74
C ARG A 993 41.67 33.84 28.93
N PRO A 994 41.08 35.08 28.84
CA PRO A 994 40.13 35.55 27.81
C PRO A 994 40.01 37.11 27.52
N ASN A 995 38.94 37.51 26.79
CA ASN A 995 38.16 38.79 26.74
C ASN A 995 38.68 40.15 26.15
N ASP A 996 37.82 40.69 25.27
CA ASP A 996 37.27 42.07 25.10
C ASP A 996 38.10 43.38 25.03
N VAL A 997 38.11 44.03 23.84
CA VAL A 997 37.94 45.50 23.61
C VAL A 997 37.25 45.71 22.23
N GLY A 998 36.58 46.85 21.97
CA GLY A 998 35.86 47.14 20.70
C GLY A 998 36.00 48.57 20.13
N TYR A 999 35.09 48.96 19.21
CA TYR A 999 35.07 50.18 18.35
C TYR A 999 36.12 50.22 17.20
N ASN A 1000 35.96 50.90 16.05
CA ASN A 1000 34.91 51.83 15.57
C ASN A 1000 34.62 51.71 14.04
N GLN A 1001 33.80 52.60 13.47
CA GLN A 1001 33.18 52.55 12.13
C GLN A 1001 33.85 53.39 11.00
N ASN A 1002 33.40 53.14 9.75
CA ASN A 1002 33.11 54.07 8.63
C ASN A 1002 34.01 54.14 7.36
N ASN A 1003 33.31 54.06 6.21
CA ASN A 1003 33.54 54.65 4.87
C ASN A 1003 34.83 54.37 4.07
N VAL A 1004 34.67 53.86 2.84
CA VAL A 1004 34.79 54.59 1.54
C VAL A 1004 34.51 53.62 0.37
N ALA A 1005 34.12 54.15 -0.80
CA ALA A 1005 33.68 53.41 -1.99
C ALA A 1005 34.82 53.20 -3.05
N PRO A 1006 34.58 52.71 -4.29
CA PRO A 1006 35.45 51.70 -4.92
C PRO A 1006 36.48 52.23 -5.94
N PRO A 1007 37.38 51.35 -6.44
CA PRO A 1007 37.92 51.39 -7.79
C PRO A 1007 37.31 50.32 -8.72
N ASN A 1008 37.56 50.44 -10.03
CA ASN A 1008 36.86 49.73 -11.10
C ASN A 1008 37.84 49.33 -12.23
N GLN A 1009 37.58 48.22 -12.94
CA GLN A 1009 38.15 47.88 -14.27
C GLN A 1009 39.70 47.66 -14.31
N ASN A 1010 40.34 47.05 -15.34
CA ASN A 1010 39.96 46.86 -16.75
C ASN A 1010 40.79 45.77 -17.46
N ASN A 1011 40.28 45.23 -18.58
CA ASN A 1011 40.96 45.03 -19.90
C ASN A 1011 40.60 43.72 -20.65
N ALA A 1012 39.92 43.84 -21.79
CA ALA A 1012 40.39 43.36 -23.12
C ALA A 1012 39.36 43.64 -24.25
N ALA A 1013 39.83 44.27 -25.33
CA ALA A 1013 39.19 44.50 -26.65
C ALA A 1013 40.35 44.79 -27.65
N PRO A 1014 40.23 44.80 -29.01
CA PRO A 1014 39.11 45.40 -29.77
C PRO A 1014 38.71 44.82 -31.16
N LEU A 1015 37.50 45.22 -31.60
CA LEU A 1015 37.07 45.66 -32.95
C LEU A 1015 37.53 44.95 -34.26
N ASN A 1016 36.55 44.66 -35.14
CA ASN A 1016 36.33 45.48 -36.35
C ASN A 1016 34.83 45.49 -36.79
N GLN A 1017 34.45 46.30 -37.78
CA GLN A 1017 33.07 46.72 -38.09
C GLN A 1017 32.65 46.62 -39.58
N ASN A 1018 31.36 46.92 -39.84
CA ASN A 1018 30.70 47.33 -41.10
C ASN A 1018 30.22 46.22 -42.07
N ASN A 1019 29.05 46.33 -42.72
CA ASN A 1019 27.80 47.09 -42.42
C ASN A 1019 26.61 46.53 -43.26
N GLY A 1020 25.37 46.97 -42.99
CA GLY A 1020 24.18 46.68 -43.83
C GLY A 1020 22.85 46.78 -43.08
N ALA A 1021 22.06 47.84 -43.32
CA ALA A 1021 20.76 48.14 -42.67
C ALA A 1021 19.64 48.26 -43.75
N PRO A 1022 18.32 48.45 -43.47
CA PRO A 1022 17.70 49.08 -42.29
C PRO A 1022 16.53 48.28 -41.63
N ALA A 1023 15.78 48.93 -40.73
CA ALA A 1023 14.86 48.31 -39.76
C ALA A 1023 13.36 48.60 -39.98
N SER A 1024 12.52 47.87 -39.26
CA SER A 1024 11.17 48.30 -38.81
C SER A 1024 10.86 47.68 -37.42
N GLN A 1025 9.82 48.15 -36.73
CA GLN A 1025 9.60 47.94 -35.29
C GLN A 1025 8.45 46.98 -34.92
N ASN A 1026 8.62 46.33 -33.75
CA ASN A 1026 7.62 45.91 -32.76
C ASN A 1026 6.49 44.90 -33.09
N ASN A 1027 6.45 43.86 -32.24
CA ASN A 1027 5.28 43.23 -31.60
C ASN A 1027 4.10 42.74 -32.47
N GLY A 1028 4.00 41.42 -32.67
CA GLY A 1028 2.77 40.79 -33.16
C GLY A 1028 2.77 39.26 -33.15
N VAL A 1029 2.04 38.67 -32.19
CA VAL A 1029 1.32 37.37 -32.22
C VAL A 1029 1.75 36.33 -33.29
N PHE A 1030 2.39 35.24 -32.87
CA PHE A 1030 2.43 34.01 -33.67
C PHE A 1030 1.09 33.26 -33.61
N LYS A 1031 0.21 33.55 -34.57
CA LYS A 1031 -0.99 32.75 -34.87
C LYS A 1031 -0.61 31.37 -35.40
N ARG A 1032 -1.46 30.36 -35.15
CA ARG A 1032 -1.51 29.16 -36.00
C ARG A 1032 -1.99 29.54 -37.39
N MET A 1033 -1.34 29.04 -38.45
CA MET A 1033 -1.91 28.59 -39.75
C MET A 1033 -0.80 28.43 -40.81
N PRO A 1034 -1.02 27.69 -41.91
CA PRO A 1034 -2.05 26.66 -42.15
C PRO A 1034 -1.42 25.28 -42.48
N ALA A 1035 -2.25 24.25 -42.62
CA ALA A 1035 -1.84 23.07 -43.38
C ALA A 1035 -1.85 23.40 -44.89
N GLN A 1036 -0.82 22.98 -45.64
CA GLN A 1036 -0.88 22.97 -47.10
C GLN A 1036 -1.19 21.56 -47.61
N ASN A 1037 -2.37 21.39 -48.19
CA ASN A 1037 -2.65 20.25 -49.06
C ASN A 1037 -1.81 20.37 -50.34
N ASN A 1038 -0.84 19.48 -50.53
CA ASN A 1038 -0.42 19.10 -51.88
C ASN A 1038 -1.21 17.87 -52.28
N GLY A 1039 -2.22 18.07 -53.13
CA GLY A 1039 -3.10 17.02 -53.59
C GLY A 1039 -2.40 16.06 -54.55
N ASN A 1040 -2.17 14.84 -54.09
CA ASN A 1040 -2.06 13.67 -54.95
C ASN A 1040 -2.74 12.53 -54.21
N SER A 1041 -3.90 12.06 -54.69
CA SER A 1041 -4.76 11.13 -53.96
C SER A 1041 -4.47 9.68 -54.36
N PRO A 1042 -3.87 8.84 -53.49
CA PRO A 1042 -3.82 7.41 -53.71
C PRO A 1042 -5.20 6.80 -53.38
N SER A 1043 -5.51 5.69 -54.04
CA SER A 1043 -6.76 4.92 -53.95
C SER A 1043 -7.38 4.81 -52.54
N SER A 1044 -8.72 4.91 -52.49
CA SER A 1044 -9.58 4.81 -51.29
C SER A 1044 -9.54 3.47 -50.53
N ASN A 1045 -8.65 2.55 -50.91
CA ASN A 1045 -8.68 1.14 -50.51
C ASN A 1045 -7.44 0.70 -49.71
N VAL A 1046 -6.57 1.62 -49.27
CA VAL A 1046 -5.40 1.27 -48.44
C VAL A 1046 -5.82 0.76 -47.06
N CYS A 1047 -6.89 1.31 -46.49
CA CYS A 1047 -7.41 0.90 -45.19
C CYS A 1047 -8.68 0.06 -45.34
N VAL A 1048 -8.51 -1.27 -45.37
CA VAL A 1048 -9.61 -2.25 -45.35
C VAL A 1048 -9.94 -2.79 -43.95
N GLN A 1049 -9.07 -2.53 -42.98
CA GLN A 1049 -9.22 -2.86 -41.56
C GLN A 1049 -8.46 -1.84 -40.70
N GLU A 1050 -8.74 -1.81 -39.40
CA GLU A 1050 -8.00 -1.02 -38.41
C GLU A 1050 -6.63 -1.66 -38.11
N GLY A 1051 -5.56 -0.86 -38.02
CA GLY A 1051 -4.18 -1.35 -37.88
C GLY A 1051 -3.14 -0.57 -38.69
N LEU A 1052 -1.94 -1.13 -38.88
CA LEU A 1052 -0.86 -0.48 -39.66
C LEU A 1052 -0.68 -1.18 -41.03
N VAL A 1053 -0.78 -0.40 -42.10
CA VAL A 1053 -0.69 -0.89 -43.49
C VAL A 1053 0.49 -0.21 -44.18
N ARG A 1054 1.35 -0.98 -44.85
CA ARG A 1054 2.47 -0.43 -45.65
C ARG A 1054 1.95 0.56 -46.70
N ASP A 1055 2.65 1.66 -46.92
CA ASP A 1055 2.37 2.51 -48.08
C ASP A 1055 2.89 1.83 -49.36
N PRO A 1056 2.01 1.44 -50.31
CA PRO A 1056 2.43 0.78 -51.55
C PRO A 1056 3.28 1.69 -52.47
N ALA A 1057 3.32 3.00 -52.24
CA ALA A 1057 4.14 3.94 -52.99
C ALA A 1057 5.51 4.24 -52.34
N SER A 1058 5.75 3.85 -51.08
CA SER A 1058 7.02 4.14 -50.40
C SER A 1058 7.21 3.34 -49.11
N CYS A 1059 8.16 2.39 -49.14
CA CYS A 1059 8.49 1.55 -47.97
C CYS A 1059 9.09 2.31 -46.78
N SER A 1060 9.54 3.56 -46.92
CA SER A 1060 9.93 4.39 -45.76
C SER A 1060 8.73 5.05 -45.07
N THR A 1061 7.51 4.72 -45.49
CA THR A 1061 6.25 5.25 -44.97
C THR A 1061 5.18 4.16 -44.84
N TYR A 1062 4.17 4.42 -44.02
CA TYR A 1062 3.04 3.53 -43.78
C TYR A 1062 1.79 4.34 -43.44
N TYR A 1063 0.63 3.68 -43.37
CA TYR A 1063 -0.61 4.27 -42.94
C TYR A 1063 -1.06 3.63 -41.63
N GLN A 1064 -1.44 4.46 -40.66
CA GLN A 1064 -2.27 4.03 -39.54
C GLN A 1064 -3.73 4.16 -39.97
N CYS A 1065 -4.43 3.03 -40.03
CA CYS A 1065 -5.83 2.94 -40.39
C CYS A 1065 -6.67 2.95 -39.12
N VAL A 1066 -7.56 3.93 -38.97
CA VAL A 1066 -8.43 4.11 -37.78
C VAL A 1066 -9.89 4.07 -38.19
N SER A 1067 -10.74 3.39 -37.42
CA SER A 1067 -12.18 3.30 -37.65
C SER A 1067 -12.88 4.66 -37.58
N ASN A 1068 -13.74 4.96 -38.55
CA ASN A 1068 -14.55 6.19 -38.57
C ASN A 1068 -15.89 6.05 -37.82
N GLY A 1069 -16.11 4.94 -37.11
CA GLY A 1069 -17.36 4.66 -36.38
C GLY A 1069 -18.60 4.42 -37.26
N SER A 1070 -18.45 4.48 -38.59
CA SER A 1070 -19.52 4.44 -39.60
C SER A 1070 -19.29 3.32 -40.63
N GLY A 1071 -18.48 2.31 -40.31
CA GLY A 1071 -18.18 1.17 -41.19
C GLY A 1071 -17.04 1.38 -42.19
N GLY A 1072 -16.29 2.49 -42.10
CA GLY A 1072 -15.10 2.74 -42.92
C GLY A 1072 -13.88 3.13 -42.10
N TYR A 1073 -12.74 3.32 -42.76
CA TYR A 1073 -11.46 3.60 -42.11
C TYR A 1073 -10.79 4.86 -42.68
N VAL A 1074 -10.10 5.62 -41.83
CA VAL A 1074 -9.35 6.83 -42.19
C VAL A 1074 -7.84 6.49 -42.24
N PRO A 1075 -7.16 6.71 -43.38
CA PRO A 1075 -5.71 6.55 -43.50
C PRO A 1075 -4.95 7.77 -42.97
N TYR A 1076 -4.15 7.59 -41.92
CA TYR A 1076 -3.18 8.58 -41.44
C TYR A 1076 -1.78 8.19 -41.90
N LYS A 1077 -1.17 8.97 -42.81
CA LYS A 1077 0.18 8.66 -43.32
C LYS A 1077 1.27 9.00 -42.30
N MET A 1078 2.12 8.02 -42.04
CA MET A 1078 3.21 8.02 -41.07
C MET A 1078 4.55 7.76 -41.78
N ASN A 1079 5.64 8.32 -41.24
CA ASN A 1079 6.99 8.08 -41.73
C ASN A 1079 7.72 7.12 -40.78
N CYS A 1080 8.56 6.24 -41.33
CA CYS A 1080 9.56 5.52 -40.56
C CYS A 1080 10.72 6.45 -40.15
N ALA A 1081 11.47 6.03 -39.12
CA ALA A 1081 12.68 6.76 -38.70
C ALA A 1081 13.72 6.78 -39.84
N PRO A 1082 14.50 7.86 -40.03
CA PRO A 1082 15.48 7.95 -41.10
C PRO A 1082 16.43 6.75 -41.14
N GLY A 1083 16.44 6.02 -42.26
CA GLY A 1083 17.23 4.80 -42.44
C GLY A 1083 16.49 3.47 -42.16
N THR A 1084 15.19 3.51 -41.82
CA THR A 1084 14.35 2.31 -41.60
C THR A 1084 13.18 2.25 -42.59
N LEU A 1085 12.66 1.04 -42.85
CA LEU A 1085 11.54 0.75 -43.76
C LEU A 1085 10.42 0.02 -43.01
N PHE A 1086 9.17 0.17 -43.43
CA PHE A 1086 8.02 -0.45 -42.77
C PHE A 1086 7.88 -1.94 -43.14
N ASP A 1087 8.03 -2.78 -42.13
CA ASP A 1087 7.84 -4.22 -42.19
C ASP A 1087 6.38 -4.56 -41.91
N ALA A 1088 5.66 -5.00 -42.95
CA ALA A 1088 4.25 -5.36 -42.82
C ALA A 1088 4.05 -6.64 -41.99
N SER A 1089 5.06 -7.52 -41.90
CA SER A 1089 4.95 -8.83 -41.24
C SER A 1089 4.97 -8.74 -39.71
N ILE A 1090 5.72 -7.78 -39.18
CA ILE A 1090 5.86 -7.48 -37.74
C ILE A 1090 5.34 -6.08 -37.36
N GLN A 1091 4.64 -5.41 -38.28
CA GLN A 1091 3.91 -4.15 -38.07
C GLN A 1091 4.77 -2.99 -37.52
N VAL A 1092 6.06 -2.91 -37.89
CA VAL A 1092 7.00 -1.91 -37.34
C VAL A 1092 8.03 -1.45 -38.39
N CYS A 1093 8.63 -0.28 -38.17
CA CYS A 1093 9.78 0.17 -38.95
C CYS A 1093 11.05 -0.60 -38.54
N ASN A 1094 11.65 -1.30 -39.49
CA ASN A 1094 12.75 -2.24 -39.33
C ASN A 1094 13.91 -1.85 -40.29
N TRP A 1095 15.09 -2.47 -40.16
CA TRP A 1095 16.26 -2.14 -40.97
C TRP A 1095 16.11 -2.64 -42.43
N PRO A 1096 16.64 -1.91 -43.44
CA PRO A 1096 16.39 -2.23 -44.85
C PRO A 1096 16.77 -3.66 -45.26
N GLN A 1097 17.85 -4.22 -44.71
CA GLN A 1097 18.28 -5.60 -44.98
C GLN A 1097 17.34 -6.68 -44.44
N SER A 1098 16.40 -6.33 -43.56
CA SER A 1098 15.42 -7.23 -42.95
C SER A 1098 14.02 -7.07 -43.53
N VAL A 1099 13.78 -6.03 -44.34
CA VAL A 1099 12.46 -5.71 -44.89
C VAL A 1099 12.43 -6.03 -46.38
N GLN A 1100 11.60 -6.99 -46.78
CA GLN A 1100 11.21 -7.09 -48.19
C GLN A 1100 10.31 -5.90 -48.53
N CYS A 1101 10.90 -4.91 -49.19
CA CYS A 1101 10.23 -3.80 -49.88
C CYS A 1101 9.94 -4.23 -51.33
#